data_AF-A0A1A7XNT3-F1
#
_entry.id   AF-A0A1A7XNT3-F1
#
_cell.length_a   1.000
_cell.length_b   1.000
_cell.length_c   1.000
_cell.angle_alpha   90.00
_cell.angle_beta   90.00
_cell.angle_gamma   90.00
#
_symmetry.space_group_name_H-M   'P 1'
#
loop_
_entity.id
_entity.type
_entity.pdbx_description
1 polymer ?
#
loop_
_entity_poly.entity_id
_entity_poly.type
_entity_poly.pdbx_seq_one_letter_code
_entity_poly.pdbx_strand_id
1 'polypeptide(L)'
;MAGFQMEGFTDEGSFESLDEFEVVLNELAGNESMDRIRMEYEKLLSALKKSRDSEKILMLKCRELNAEIVSSSSKAAAALKLSQDDQATLKMELDKAWKMVDAAHEKQKKDSASLKNLKEEISSLTKTTSQQLESSVDHHDLIIMIQDLTNERDQLETTVEGLKEKLKQAVTTHQELQDQREKAVQNISQLQQELQVQQNEISRETRIKEKLVKEVKQLQTDMENKMADNRVLSLQNQKVKEEKQKLEQQLTELKILQERSIRDLEQMQVKNSRLQQECEHLSSAKEHLSLENQQTASKLKAREEEVSLMHQEVTKQTKMREVFQKKLHQMEDQKAEADVQKERLKAHIAALEKDLESFQKQMESDKKSKDEMVRERDILHKNMIKAMQSTEKQQSLVKVLEQDKKVLENEISAYSQEAQKHRKIIHQLEKERDHYINETSSLVQKVQQNIKEAEVREMEVFDWRKKVTEAESKLKQQENFLESVVSERNLYSKNLTETQEEIAETKRKMKIMTNQVTQLKVEIIGKEEAIAKDQQENKHLRKSNEALKEELQDMKLQLDKTKQIVESQQAEEQNLQKVIANIKSEQIHQNKQLEKLTREQESLCKQLLQRNDERTLLHEKIRIQQSVLSNGDFHYNQRLEDIRLLKMEIKQLNQKKSLLDKSLPNTEKLRTELFHLQKELLRERTRNSILEEQLKPINIHRWRRLEGSDPGKYQLIQKIQSLQKRLITKTQELEERELLLQVKVSSLVSQTF
;
A
#
# COMPACT_ATOMS: atom_id res chain seq x y z
N MET A 1 29.45 49.77 -1.43
CA MET A 1 30.13 49.99 -2.73
C MET A 1 29.17 49.46 -3.81
N ALA A 2 28.69 50.19 -4.80
CA ALA A 2 29.00 51.53 -5.30
C ALA A 2 27.86 52.51 -4.96
N GLY A 3 28.22 53.72 -4.51
CA GLY A 3 27.27 54.78 -4.21
C GLY A 3 26.92 55.56 -5.47
N PHE A 4 25.62 55.73 -5.72
CA PHE A 4 25.14 56.80 -6.58
C PHE A 4 24.90 58.01 -5.67
N GLN A 5 25.90 58.90 -5.60
CA GLN A 5 25.73 60.24 -5.08
C GLN A 5 24.90 61.02 -6.11
N MET A 6 23.64 61.30 -5.78
CA MET A 6 22.91 62.40 -6.40
C MET A 6 23.39 63.67 -5.71
N GLU A 7 24.34 64.37 -6.34
CA GLU A 7 24.68 65.74 -5.99
C GLU A 7 23.41 66.60 -6.03
N GLY A 8 23.20 67.33 -4.94
CA GLY A 8 22.09 68.27 -4.82
C GLY A 8 22.27 69.42 -5.79
N PHE A 9 21.45 69.47 -6.85
CA PHE A 9 21.13 70.72 -7.53
C PHE A 9 20.19 71.52 -6.63
N THR A 10 20.76 72.31 -5.71
CA THR A 10 20.10 73.49 -5.16
C THR A 10 20.41 74.65 -6.09
N ASP A 11 19.64 74.77 -7.17
CA ASP A 11 19.77 75.88 -8.11
C ASP A 11 18.88 77.05 -7.63
N GLU A 12 19.40 77.79 -6.65
CA GLU A 12 18.85 79.07 -6.19
C GLU A 12 18.90 80.14 -7.30
N GLY A 13 19.62 79.91 -8.41
CA GLY A 13 19.63 80.77 -9.60
C GLY A 13 18.34 80.73 -10.44
N SER A 14 17.38 79.90 -10.07
CA SER A 14 16.17 79.71 -10.87
C SER A 14 15.03 80.69 -10.51
N PHE A 15 15.09 81.42 -9.38
CA PHE A 15 13.98 82.29 -8.96
C PHE A 15 13.94 83.63 -9.72
N GLU A 16 15.07 84.10 -10.26
CA GLU A 16 15.17 85.37 -11.00
C GLU A 16 14.55 85.31 -12.41
N SER A 17 14.40 84.12 -13.01
CA SER A 17 13.94 84.03 -14.40
C SER A 17 12.44 84.31 -14.59
N LEU A 18 11.60 84.05 -13.59
CA LEU A 18 10.14 84.18 -13.73
C LEU A 18 9.67 85.65 -13.74
N ASP A 19 10.35 86.52 -13.00
CA ASP A 19 10.04 87.95 -12.96
C ASP A 19 10.46 88.64 -14.27
N GLU A 20 11.56 88.20 -14.89
CA GLU A 20 11.99 88.69 -16.21
C GLU A 20 10.97 88.36 -17.32
N PHE A 21 10.31 87.20 -17.26
CA PHE A 21 9.27 86.82 -18.21
C PHE A 21 7.99 87.67 -18.08
N GLU A 22 7.64 88.12 -16.88
CA GLU A 22 6.50 89.03 -16.67
C GLU A 22 6.80 90.46 -17.14
N VAL A 23 8.05 90.90 -17.05
CA VAL A 23 8.49 92.18 -17.65
C VAL A 23 8.34 92.15 -19.16
N VAL A 24 8.76 91.07 -19.83
CA VAL A 24 8.63 90.92 -21.29
C VAL A 24 7.16 90.89 -21.73
N LEU A 25 6.27 90.28 -20.95
CA LEU A 25 4.82 90.32 -21.25
C LEU A 25 4.22 91.72 -21.14
N ASN A 26 4.67 92.50 -20.16
CA ASN A 26 4.22 93.88 -19.98
C ASN A 26 4.76 94.81 -21.09
N GLU A 27 5.98 94.59 -21.59
CA GLU A 27 6.52 95.32 -22.73
C GLU A 27 5.80 94.96 -24.05
N LEU A 28 5.39 93.69 -24.21
CA LEU A 28 4.63 93.22 -25.38
C LEU A 28 3.16 93.67 -25.36
N ALA A 29 2.62 94.08 -24.21
CA ALA A 29 1.23 94.55 -24.09
C ALA A 29 0.98 95.94 -24.71
N GLY A 30 2.03 96.70 -25.03
CA GLY A 30 1.94 98.04 -25.61
C GLY A 30 1.79 98.10 -27.14
N ASN A 31 1.88 96.97 -27.85
CA ASN A 31 1.90 96.93 -29.33
C ASN A 31 0.91 95.87 -29.88
N GLU A 32 -0.21 96.30 -30.48
CA GLU A 32 -1.26 95.41 -31.01
C GLU A 32 -0.76 94.42 -32.08
N SER A 33 0.26 94.80 -32.86
CA SER A 33 0.85 93.90 -33.87
C SER A 33 1.57 92.69 -33.28
N MET A 34 1.91 92.75 -31.99
CA MET A 34 2.65 91.70 -31.26
C MET A 34 1.73 90.88 -30.34
N ASP A 35 0.42 91.11 -30.34
CA ASP A 35 -0.54 90.42 -29.46
C ASP A 35 -0.58 88.91 -29.67
N ARG A 36 -0.38 88.45 -30.91
CA ARG A 36 -0.23 87.01 -31.20
C ARG A 36 1.01 86.43 -30.53
N ILE A 37 2.13 87.16 -30.56
CA ILE A 37 3.37 86.73 -29.92
C ILE A 37 3.19 86.76 -28.40
N ARG A 38 2.55 87.80 -27.86
CA ARG A 38 2.21 87.90 -26.44
C ARG A 38 1.37 86.72 -25.97
N MET A 39 0.28 86.37 -26.67
CA MET A 39 -0.57 85.25 -26.28
C MET A 39 0.16 83.89 -26.35
N GLU A 40 1.00 83.68 -27.37
CA GLU A 40 1.81 82.46 -27.42
C GLU A 40 2.90 82.45 -26.32
N TYR A 41 3.46 83.61 -25.98
CA TYR A 41 4.41 83.78 -24.89
C TYR A 41 3.76 83.56 -23.52
N GLU A 42 2.51 84.04 -23.30
CA GLU A 42 1.72 83.77 -22.10
C GLU A 42 1.39 82.29 -21.94
N LYS A 43 1.01 81.62 -23.04
CA LYS A 43 0.80 80.16 -23.03
C LYS A 43 2.08 79.42 -22.68
N LEU A 44 3.21 79.84 -23.25
CA LEU A 44 4.50 79.23 -22.99
C LEU A 44 4.95 79.47 -21.54
N LEU A 45 4.74 80.67 -20.99
CA LEU A 45 4.99 80.99 -19.59
C LEU A 45 4.07 80.21 -18.64
N SER A 46 2.78 80.07 -18.98
CA SER A 46 1.83 79.26 -18.21
C SER A 46 2.21 77.78 -18.22
N ALA A 47 2.63 77.25 -19.37
CA ALA A 47 3.14 75.90 -19.49
C ALA A 47 4.44 75.70 -18.71
N LEU A 48 5.35 76.68 -18.73
CA LEU A 48 6.60 76.67 -17.98
C LEU A 48 6.32 76.72 -16.46
N LYS A 49 5.43 77.60 -15.99
CA LYS A 49 4.98 77.66 -14.59
C LYS A 49 4.40 76.30 -14.15
N LYS A 50 3.50 75.72 -14.94
CA LYS A 50 2.92 74.39 -14.65
C LYS A 50 3.97 73.27 -14.65
N SER A 51 4.91 73.30 -15.59
CA SER A 51 6.01 72.32 -15.66
C SER A 51 6.94 72.44 -14.46
N ARG A 52 7.17 73.66 -13.98
CA ARG A 52 8.05 73.89 -12.83
C ARG A 52 7.36 73.57 -11.51
N ASP A 53 6.07 73.82 -11.39
CA ASP A 53 5.27 73.40 -10.24
C ASP A 53 5.19 71.86 -10.18
N SER A 54 5.00 71.20 -11.32
CA SER A 54 5.03 69.73 -11.38
C SER A 54 6.41 69.17 -11.07
N GLU A 55 7.49 69.80 -11.57
CA GLU A 55 8.87 69.47 -11.23
C GLU A 55 9.14 69.65 -9.73
N LYS A 56 8.64 70.72 -9.10
CA LYS A 56 8.79 70.95 -7.65
C LYS A 56 8.07 69.87 -6.84
N ILE A 57 6.86 69.47 -7.25
CA ILE A 57 6.12 68.36 -6.61
C ILE A 57 6.88 67.04 -6.80
N LEU A 58 7.38 66.76 -8.00
CA LEU A 58 8.18 65.57 -8.30
C LEU A 58 9.48 65.56 -7.49
N MET A 59 10.18 66.68 -7.37
CA MET A 59 11.39 66.80 -6.57
C MET A 59 11.13 66.60 -5.08
N LEU A 60 10.02 67.12 -4.55
CA LEU A 60 9.58 66.82 -3.18
C LEU A 60 9.29 65.33 -3.00
N LYS A 61 8.57 64.71 -3.96
CA LYS A 61 8.26 63.28 -3.93
C LYS A 61 9.52 62.43 -4.02
N CYS A 62 10.48 62.80 -4.86
CA CYS A 62 11.78 62.15 -4.97
C CYS A 62 12.57 62.30 -3.68
N ARG A 63 12.56 63.48 -3.03
CA ARG A 63 13.22 63.67 -1.72
C ARG A 63 12.58 62.83 -0.63
N GLU A 64 11.25 62.76 -0.57
CA GLU A 64 10.51 61.90 0.36
C GLU A 64 10.86 60.42 0.14
N LEU A 65 10.75 59.93 -1.10
CA LEU A 65 11.07 58.55 -1.45
C LEU A 65 12.54 58.24 -1.19
N ASN A 66 13.45 59.17 -1.45
CA ASN A 66 14.87 58.95 -1.18
C ASN A 66 15.17 58.94 0.33
N ALA A 67 14.48 59.76 1.13
CA ALA A 67 14.56 59.70 2.59
C ALA A 67 14.00 58.38 3.14
N GLU A 68 12.90 57.88 2.57
CA GLU A 68 12.34 56.57 2.89
C GLU A 68 13.27 55.42 2.49
N ILE A 69 13.89 55.49 1.31
CA ILE A 69 14.88 54.50 0.84
C ILE A 69 16.10 54.50 1.75
N VAL A 70 16.64 55.66 2.13
CA VAL A 70 17.79 55.76 3.04
C VAL A 70 17.42 55.25 4.43
N SER A 71 16.23 55.59 4.93
CA SER A 71 15.72 55.07 6.21
C SER A 71 15.55 53.55 6.18
N SER A 72 14.95 53.01 5.12
CA SER A 72 14.77 51.57 4.92
C SER A 72 16.10 50.84 4.75
N SER A 73 17.05 51.43 4.01
CA SER A 73 18.42 50.92 3.86
C SER A 73 19.16 50.90 5.18
N SER A 74 19.03 51.94 6.02
CA SER A 74 19.64 51.98 7.35
C SER A 74 19.05 50.92 8.29
N LYS A 75 17.72 50.70 8.24
CA LYS A 75 17.05 49.64 9.00
C LYS A 75 17.46 48.24 8.51
N ALA A 76 17.56 48.05 7.20
CA ALA A 76 18.03 46.81 6.61
C ALA A 76 19.50 46.51 6.95
N ALA A 77 20.36 47.54 6.95
CA ALA A 77 21.76 47.42 7.36
C ALA A 77 21.89 47.11 8.85
N ALA A 78 21.07 47.73 9.72
CA ALA A 78 21.03 47.42 11.15
C ALA A 78 20.54 46.00 11.42
N ALA A 79 19.50 45.54 10.70
CA ALA A 79 19.00 44.17 10.80
C ALA A 79 20.02 43.14 10.30
N LEU A 80 20.75 43.43 9.22
CA LEU A 80 21.84 42.58 8.73
C LEU A 80 23.00 42.52 9.71
N LYS A 81 23.34 43.64 10.37
CA LYS A 81 24.36 43.65 11.43
C LYS A 81 23.97 42.81 12.63
N LEU A 82 22.74 42.95 13.11
CA LEU A 82 22.20 42.13 14.21
C LEU A 82 22.21 40.65 13.83
N SER A 83 21.80 40.30 12.60
CA SER A 83 21.84 38.91 12.12
C SER A 83 23.26 38.36 12.01
N GLN A 84 24.25 39.18 11.64
CA GLN A 84 25.65 38.75 11.58
C GLN A 84 26.25 38.58 12.98
N ASP A 85 25.92 39.49 13.91
CA ASP A 85 26.36 39.43 15.30
C ASP A 85 25.75 38.21 16.02
N ASP A 86 24.48 37.89 15.77
CA ASP A 86 23.81 36.68 16.28
C ASP A 86 24.39 35.39 15.71
N GLN A 87 24.80 35.40 14.43
CA GLN A 87 25.45 34.23 13.82
C GLN A 87 26.87 34.02 14.37
N ALA A 88 27.57 35.10 14.76
CA ALA A 88 28.89 35.03 15.36
C ALA A 88 28.83 34.56 16.82
N THR A 89 27.87 35.03 17.62
CA THR A 89 27.66 34.58 19.00
C THR A 89 27.26 33.11 19.06
N LEU A 90 26.34 32.67 18.20
CA LEU A 90 25.94 31.26 18.11
C LEU A 90 27.11 30.34 17.71
N LYS A 91 27.98 30.77 16.79
CA LYS A 91 29.20 30.00 16.45
C LYS A 91 30.18 29.91 17.63
N MET A 92 30.35 31.00 18.38
CA MET A 92 31.23 31.00 19.56
C MET A 92 30.70 30.09 20.68
N GLU A 93 29.39 30.05 20.90
CA GLU A 93 28.76 29.17 21.87
C GLU A 93 28.83 27.70 21.44
N LEU A 94 28.68 27.42 20.15
CA LEU A 94 28.86 26.08 19.59
C LEU A 94 30.30 25.59 19.76
N ASP A 95 31.30 26.43 19.44
CA ASP A 95 32.72 26.09 19.61
C ASP A 95 33.10 25.87 21.08
N LYS A 96 32.48 26.62 22.01
CA LYS A 96 32.66 26.39 23.45
C LYS A 96 32.06 25.05 23.89
N ALA A 97 30.87 24.71 23.40
CA ALA A 97 30.23 23.43 23.72
C ALA A 97 31.03 22.24 23.17
N TRP A 98 31.54 22.34 21.93
CA TRP A 98 32.39 21.30 21.33
C TRP A 98 33.71 21.12 22.10
N LYS A 99 34.38 22.22 22.50
CA LYS A 99 35.59 22.12 23.32
C LYS A 99 35.36 21.49 24.69
N MET A 100 34.18 21.70 25.31
CA MET A 100 33.85 21.03 26.57
C MET A 100 33.64 19.52 26.37
N VAL A 101 33.02 19.11 25.26
CA VAL A 101 32.83 17.69 24.92
C VAL A 101 34.18 17.02 24.61
N ASP A 102 35.04 17.66 23.84
CA ASP A 102 36.38 17.15 23.55
C ASP A 102 37.24 17.04 24.82
N ALA A 103 37.16 18.02 25.72
CA ALA A 103 37.84 17.98 27.02
C ALA A 103 37.33 16.84 27.91
N ALA A 104 36.02 16.55 27.88
CA ALA A 104 35.44 15.43 28.61
C ALA A 104 35.89 14.07 28.03
N HIS A 105 35.97 13.95 26.70
CA HIS A 105 36.45 12.74 26.03
C HIS A 105 37.96 12.51 26.20
N GLU A 106 38.78 13.57 26.17
CA GLU A 106 40.21 13.50 26.49
C GLU A 106 40.44 13.04 27.94
N LYS A 107 39.66 13.55 28.89
CA LYS A 107 39.72 13.13 30.29
C LYS A 107 39.33 11.66 30.45
N GLN A 108 38.26 11.23 29.79
CA GLN A 108 37.83 9.83 29.79
C GLN A 108 38.87 8.89 29.16
N LYS A 109 39.56 9.31 28.09
CA LYS A 109 40.65 8.53 27.48
C LYS A 109 41.87 8.42 28.40
N LYS A 110 42.24 9.50 29.10
CA LYS A 110 43.34 9.48 30.09
C LYS A 110 43.03 8.57 31.28
N ASP A 111 41.80 8.63 31.78
CA ASP A 111 41.35 7.76 32.87
C ASP A 111 41.32 6.29 32.42
N SER A 112 40.86 6.02 31.19
CA SER A 112 40.90 4.68 30.58
C SER A 112 42.33 4.14 30.39
N ALA A 113 43.27 4.99 29.95
CA ALA A 113 44.67 4.63 29.79
C ALA A 113 45.36 4.34 31.13
N SER A 114 45.08 5.14 32.17
CA SER A 114 45.61 4.91 33.52
C SER A 114 45.11 3.58 34.12
N LEU A 115 43.85 3.21 33.89
CA LEU A 115 43.29 1.92 34.30
C LEU A 115 43.91 0.73 33.56
N LYS A 116 44.37 0.95 32.31
CA LYS A 116 45.04 -0.08 31.53
C LYS A 116 46.48 -0.31 32.01
N ASN A 117 47.21 0.77 32.31
CA ASN A 117 48.57 0.70 32.85
C ASN A 117 48.60 0.04 34.24
N LEU A 118 47.62 0.36 35.11
CA LEU A 118 47.49 -0.28 36.43
C LEU A 118 47.16 -1.78 36.33
N LYS A 119 46.47 -2.22 35.26
CA LYS A 119 46.23 -3.64 34.99
C LYS A 119 47.46 -4.36 34.45
N GLU A 120 48.29 -3.69 33.66
CA GLU A 120 49.53 -4.25 33.11
C GLU A 120 50.62 -4.38 34.19
N GLU A 121 50.74 -3.41 35.11
CA GLU A 121 51.65 -3.50 36.27
C GLU A 121 51.32 -4.68 37.19
N ILE A 122 50.04 -4.92 37.49
CA ILE A 122 49.60 -6.09 38.27
C ILE A 122 49.92 -7.41 37.55
N SER A 123 49.81 -7.45 36.23
CA SER A 123 50.16 -8.63 35.44
C SER A 123 51.68 -8.88 35.38
N SER A 124 52.50 -7.83 35.45
CA SER A 124 53.97 -7.92 35.41
C SER A 124 54.58 -8.41 36.73
N LEU A 125 53.98 -8.02 37.87
CA LEU A 125 54.40 -8.46 39.21
C LEU A 125 54.01 -9.92 39.51
N THR A 126 52.95 -10.42 38.88
CA THR A 126 52.50 -11.82 39.05
C THR A 126 53.38 -12.81 38.24
N LYS A 127 54.12 -12.32 37.23
CA LYS A 127 54.91 -13.17 36.31
C LYS A 127 56.38 -13.34 36.69
N THR A 128 56.89 -12.53 37.62
CA THR A 128 58.29 -12.53 38.07
C THR A 128 58.55 -13.47 39.27
N THR A 129 57.51 -14.05 39.86
CA THR A 129 57.61 -14.83 41.11
C THR A 129 57.65 -16.36 40.91
N SER A 130 57.91 -16.86 39.69
CA SER A 130 57.75 -18.31 39.39
C SER A 130 58.92 -19.00 38.67
N GLN A 131 60.17 -18.59 38.90
CA GLN A 131 61.35 -19.32 38.40
C GLN A 131 62.55 -19.20 39.37
N GLN A 132 62.76 -20.21 40.22
CA GLN A 132 64.04 -20.90 40.37
C GLN A 132 63.94 -22.05 41.39
N LEU A 133 64.41 -23.22 40.93
CA LEU A 133 64.48 -24.50 41.61
C LEU A 133 65.95 -24.77 42.02
N GLU A 134 66.14 -25.67 42.99
CA GLU A 134 67.28 -26.60 43.19
C GLU A 134 68.46 -26.27 44.14
N SER A 135 68.43 -26.97 45.30
CA SER A 135 69.36 -28.05 45.71
C SER A 135 70.58 -27.80 46.64
N SER A 136 70.71 -28.75 47.60
CA SER A 136 71.93 -29.23 48.32
C SER A 136 72.44 -28.33 49.49
N VAL A 137 72.92 -28.77 50.67
CA VAL A 137 73.35 -30.05 51.28
C VAL A 137 73.24 -29.89 52.83
N ASP A 138 73.33 -31.01 53.57
CA ASP A 138 73.91 -31.17 54.93
C ASP A 138 73.02 -31.14 56.19
N HIS A 139 73.24 -32.19 57.00
CA HIS A 139 72.40 -32.69 58.11
C HIS A 139 72.35 -31.82 59.39
N HIS A 140 72.58 -30.51 59.29
CA HIS A 140 72.29 -29.55 60.37
C HIS A 140 71.22 -28.52 59.98
N ASP A 141 70.94 -28.35 58.68
CA ASP A 141 69.97 -27.38 58.15
C ASP A 141 68.51 -27.88 58.14
N LEU A 142 68.27 -29.18 58.39
CA LEU A 142 66.92 -29.77 58.40
C LEU A 142 66.02 -29.20 59.51
N ILE A 143 66.57 -28.75 60.64
CA ILE A 143 65.75 -28.27 61.77
C ILE A 143 65.26 -26.83 61.53
N ILE A 144 66.07 -25.99 60.89
CA ILE A 144 65.70 -24.62 60.50
C ILE A 144 64.76 -24.67 59.28
N MET A 145 65.03 -25.55 58.31
CA MET A 145 64.18 -25.74 57.14
C MET A 145 62.77 -26.27 57.48
N ILE A 146 62.62 -27.11 58.51
CA ILE A 146 61.30 -27.52 59.02
C ILE A 146 60.55 -26.32 59.62
N GLN A 147 61.22 -25.42 60.33
CA GLN A 147 60.59 -24.21 60.89
C GLN A 147 60.13 -23.25 59.78
N ASP A 148 60.94 -23.05 58.75
CA ASP A 148 60.63 -22.19 57.61
C ASP A 148 59.52 -22.77 56.72
N LEU A 149 59.51 -24.09 56.49
CA LEU A 149 58.42 -24.78 55.79
C LEU A 149 57.10 -24.75 56.59
N THR A 150 57.17 -24.70 57.92
CA THR A 150 55.98 -24.56 58.77
C THR A 150 55.40 -23.14 58.68
N ASN A 151 56.26 -22.12 58.62
CA ASN A 151 55.84 -20.73 58.40
C ASN A 151 55.28 -20.51 56.98
N GLU A 152 55.88 -21.12 55.94
CA GLU A 152 55.33 -21.10 54.59
C GLU A 152 53.97 -21.80 54.50
N ARG A 153 53.80 -22.94 55.20
CA ARG A 153 52.49 -23.61 55.30
C ARG A 153 51.45 -22.66 55.87
N ASP A 154 51.74 -21.98 56.97
CA ASP A 154 50.79 -21.08 57.65
C ASP A 154 50.43 -19.85 56.81
N GLN A 155 51.39 -19.34 56.04
CA GLN A 155 51.13 -18.27 55.05
C GLN A 155 50.28 -18.78 53.87
N LEU A 156 50.52 -20.00 53.40
CA LEU A 156 49.69 -20.60 52.36
C LEU A 156 48.27 -20.90 52.88
N GLU A 157 48.12 -21.31 54.12
CA GLU A 157 46.82 -21.58 54.73
C GLU A 157 45.98 -20.30 54.87
N THR A 158 46.60 -19.20 55.31
CA THR A 158 45.94 -17.87 55.37
C THR A 158 45.59 -17.32 53.98
N THR A 159 46.42 -17.54 52.95
CA THR A 159 46.06 -17.15 51.57
C THR A 159 44.89 -17.98 51.02
N VAL A 160 44.83 -19.28 51.35
CA VAL A 160 43.71 -20.17 50.98
C VAL A 160 42.42 -19.73 51.67
N GLU A 161 42.46 -19.32 52.94
CA GLU A 161 41.30 -18.76 53.64
C GLU A 161 40.81 -17.46 52.99
N GLY A 162 41.71 -16.54 52.66
CA GLY A 162 41.36 -15.31 51.96
C GLY A 162 40.76 -15.55 50.56
N LEU A 163 41.22 -16.58 49.84
CA LEU A 163 40.63 -16.98 48.56
C LEU A 163 39.25 -17.62 48.72
N LYS A 164 39.04 -18.44 49.75
CA LYS A 164 37.72 -19.00 50.08
C LYS A 164 36.71 -17.91 50.43
N GLU A 165 37.14 -16.87 51.12
CA GLU A 165 36.26 -15.75 51.51
C GLU A 165 35.86 -14.89 50.30
N LYS A 166 36.81 -14.61 49.40
CA LYS A 166 36.54 -13.97 48.09
C LYS A 166 35.61 -14.80 47.21
N LEU A 167 35.77 -16.12 47.20
CA LEU A 167 34.87 -17.02 46.46
C LEU A 167 33.44 -16.95 47.03
N LYS A 168 33.30 -16.88 48.36
CA LYS A 168 32.00 -16.75 49.02
C LYS A 168 31.29 -15.47 48.62
N GLN A 169 32.00 -14.34 48.57
CA GLN A 169 31.45 -13.04 48.13
C GLN A 169 31.06 -13.03 46.64
N ALA A 170 31.84 -13.71 45.79
CA ALA A 170 31.49 -13.86 44.37
C ALA A 170 30.21 -14.68 44.16
N VAL A 171 29.98 -15.70 44.99
CA VAL A 171 28.76 -16.52 44.93
C VAL A 171 27.52 -15.74 45.39
N THR A 172 27.62 -14.95 46.46
CA THR A 172 26.48 -14.15 46.94
C THR A 172 26.07 -13.07 45.93
N THR A 173 27.05 -12.37 45.35
CA THR A 173 26.78 -11.36 44.31
C THR A 173 26.22 -11.97 43.03
N HIS A 174 26.64 -13.19 42.67
CA HIS A 174 26.06 -13.90 41.54
C HIS A 174 24.58 -14.25 41.79
N GLN A 175 24.22 -14.67 43.00
CA GLN A 175 22.85 -15.00 43.38
C GLN A 175 21.93 -13.76 43.32
N GLU A 176 22.38 -12.61 43.84
CA GLU A 176 21.60 -11.36 43.80
C GLU A 176 21.33 -10.88 42.38
N LEU A 177 22.32 -11.00 41.48
CA LEU A 177 22.16 -10.68 40.06
C LEU A 177 21.19 -11.64 39.36
N GLN A 178 21.14 -12.90 39.80
CA GLN A 178 20.24 -13.90 39.26
C GLN A 178 18.78 -13.61 39.64
N ASP A 179 18.53 -13.20 40.88
CA ASP A 179 17.20 -12.81 41.36
C ASP A 179 16.70 -11.53 40.65
N GLN A 180 17.58 -10.56 40.42
CA GLN A 180 17.24 -9.35 39.66
C GLN A 180 16.88 -9.68 38.20
N ARG A 181 17.61 -10.63 37.60
CA ARG A 181 17.31 -11.12 36.25
C ARG A 181 15.92 -11.76 36.18
N GLU A 182 15.54 -12.56 37.17
CA GLU A 182 14.23 -13.21 37.21
C GLU A 182 13.08 -12.21 37.35
N LYS A 183 13.24 -11.17 38.18
CA LYS A 183 12.25 -10.08 38.28
C LYS A 183 12.09 -9.31 36.97
N ALA A 184 13.19 -9.03 36.27
CA ALA A 184 13.13 -8.38 34.96
C ALA A 184 12.39 -9.25 33.93
N VAL A 185 12.60 -10.58 33.95
CA VAL A 185 11.91 -11.53 33.08
C VAL A 185 10.41 -11.57 33.35
N GLN A 186 9.98 -11.51 34.62
CA GLN A 186 8.55 -11.46 34.96
C GLN A 186 7.89 -10.16 34.49
N ASN A 187 8.55 -9.01 34.62
CA ASN A 187 8.00 -7.74 34.11
C ASN A 187 7.87 -7.73 32.59
N ILE A 188 8.84 -8.32 31.88
CA ILE A 188 8.76 -8.47 30.42
C ILE A 188 7.55 -9.33 30.03
N SER A 189 7.28 -10.40 30.78
CA SER A 189 6.10 -11.24 30.57
C SER A 189 4.78 -10.48 30.77
N GLN A 190 4.67 -9.62 31.77
CA GLN A 190 3.46 -8.83 32.01
C GLN A 190 3.22 -7.79 30.89
N LEU A 191 4.28 -7.07 30.49
CA LEU A 191 4.20 -6.12 29.39
C LEU A 191 3.85 -6.77 28.05
N GLN A 192 4.32 -8.01 27.82
CA GLN A 192 3.91 -8.80 26.65
C GLN A 192 2.41 -9.12 26.65
N GLN A 193 1.82 -9.37 27.82
CA GLN A 193 0.40 -9.69 27.94
C GLN A 193 -0.49 -8.45 27.72
N GLU A 194 -0.06 -7.27 28.19
CA GLU A 194 -0.75 -5.99 27.93
C GLU A 194 -0.68 -5.60 26.45
N LEU A 195 0.46 -5.82 25.81
CA LEU A 195 0.64 -5.65 24.37
C LEU A 195 -0.34 -6.51 23.56
N GLN A 196 -0.58 -7.74 24.00
CA GLN A 196 -1.53 -8.65 23.37
C GLN A 196 -2.98 -8.12 23.42
N VAL A 197 -3.39 -7.52 24.55
CA VAL A 197 -4.73 -6.96 24.71
C VAL A 197 -4.93 -5.73 23.82
N GLN A 198 -3.95 -4.84 23.78
CA GLN A 198 -3.92 -3.68 22.88
C GLN A 198 -3.98 -4.10 21.40
N GLN A 199 -3.28 -5.19 21.05
CA GLN A 199 -3.33 -5.76 19.69
C GLN A 199 -4.75 -6.19 19.29
N ASN A 200 -5.49 -6.78 20.23
CA ASN A 200 -6.86 -7.22 19.99
C ASN A 200 -7.84 -6.04 19.83
N GLU A 201 -7.67 -4.95 20.58
CA GLU A 201 -8.47 -3.72 20.41
C GLU A 201 -8.24 -3.08 19.04
N ILE A 202 -7.00 -3.01 18.58
CA ILE A 202 -6.63 -2.51 17.25
C ILE A 202 -7.28 -3.36 16.14
N SER A 203 -7.39 -4.68 16.34
CA SER A 203 -8.05 -5.60 15.39
C SER A 203 -9.57 -5.37 15.29
N ARG A 204 -10.22 -4.92 16.37
CA ARG A 204 -11.65 -4.56 16.37
C ARG A 204 -11.88 -3.23 15.67
N GLU A 205 -11.07 -2.22 15.96
CA GLU A 205 -11.17 -0.92 15.31
C GLU A 205 -10.92 -1.00 13.79
N THR A 206 -9.99 -1.86 13.37
CA THR A 206 -9.72 -2.07 11.93
C THR A 206 -10.92 -2.66 11.20
N ARG A 207 -11.68 -3.58 11.80
CA ARG A 207 -12.93 -4.09 11.21
C ARG A 207 -14.02 -3.03 11.09
N ILE A 208 -14.14 -2.13 12.06
CA ILE A 208 -15.09 -1.00 12.01
C ILE A 208 -14.68 -0.03 10.90
N LYS A 209 -13.38 0.27 10.80
CA LYS A 209 -12.80 1.09 9.74
C LYS A 209 -13.06 0.51 8.35
N GLU A 210 -12.99 -0.80 8.17
CA GLU A 210 -13.28 -1.47 6.88
C GLU A 210 -14.73 -1.33 6.45
N LYS A 211 -15.68 -1.43 7.39
CA LYS A 211 -17.11 -1.21 7.09
C LYS A 211 -17.37 0.23 6.64
N LEU A 212 -16.84 1.20 7.38
CA LEU A 212 -16.95 2.62 7.04
C LEU A 212 -16.27 2.93 5.69
N VAL A 213 -15.17 2.27 5.35
CA VAL A 213 -14.51 2.44 4.05
C VAL A 213 -15.37 1.91 2.90
N LYS A 214 -16.11 0.82 3.11
CA LYS A 214 -17.06 0.31 2.09
C LYS A 214 -18.22 1.29 1.89
N GLU A 215 -18.77 1.86 2.95
CA GLU A 215 -19.82 2.89 2.86
C GLU A 215 -19.31 4.15 2.16
N VAL A 216 -18.10 4.63 2.47
CA VAL A 216 -17.50 5.79 1.80
C VAL A 216 -17.29 5.53 0.31
N LYS A 217 -16.90 4.31 -0.08
CA LYS A 217 -16.75 3.95 -1.50
C LYS A 217 -18.08 3.95 -2.24
N GLN A 218 -19.12 3.39 -1.60
CA GLN A 218 -20.47 3.39 -2.16
C GLN A 218 -20.99 4.82 -2.35
N LEU A 219 -20.80 5.69 -1.35
CA LEU A 219 -21.19 7.10 -1.43
C LEU A 219 -20.37 7.87 -2.48
N GLN A 220 -19.10 7.52 -2.69
CA GLN A 220 -18.29 8.09 -3.78
C GLN A 220 -18.84 7.72 -5.16
N THR A 221 -19.19 6.46 -5.38
CA THR A 221 -19.79 6.04 -6.65
C THR A 221 -21.15 6.70 -6.89
N ASP A 222 -21.96 6.87 -5.84
CA ASP A 222 -23.25 7.56 -5.94
C ASP A 222 -23.07 9.06 -6.24
N MET A 223 -22.07 9.69 -5.62
CA MET A 223 -21.72 11.09 -5.90
C MET A 223 -21.22 11.28 -7.32
N GLU A 224 -20.39 10.38 -7.84
CA GLU A 224 -19.91 10.41 -9.23
C GLU A 224 -21.06 10.27 -10.23
N ASN A 225 -21.98 9.35 -9.98
CA ASN A 225 -23.19 9.19 -10.79
C ASN A 225 -24.04 10.47 -10.75
N LYS A 226 -24.24 11.09 -9.59
CA LYS A 226 -24.97 12.37 -9.46
C LYS A 226 -24.24 13.54 -10.11
N MET A 227 -22.91 13.55 -10.11
CA MET A 227 -22.14 14.56 -10.85
C MET A 227 -22.27 14.37 -12.37
N ALA A 228 -22.33 13.13 -12.86
CA ALA A 228 -22.58 12.85 -14.27
C ALA A 228 -23.99 13.33 -14.68
N ASP A 229 -25.01 13.03 -13.88
CA ASP A 229 -26.38 13.52 -14.09
C ASP A 229 -26.44 15.06 -14.12
N ASN A 230 -25.75 15.73 -13.17
CA ASN A 230 -25.68 17.19 -13.12
C ASN A 230 -24.98 17.79 -14.35
N ARG A 231 -23.96 17.13 -14.90
CA ARG A 231 -23.30 17.58 -16.14
C ARG A 231 -24.27 17.48 -17.33
N VAL A 232 -25.03 16.41 -17.43
CA VAL A 232 -26.05 16.24 -18.48
C VAL A 232 -27.14 17.30 -18.35
N LEU A 233 -27.65 17.53 -17.14
CA LEU A 233 -28.66 18.56 -16.88
C LEU A 233 -28.12 19.99 -17.12
N SER A 234 -26.85 20.26 -16.80
CA SER A 234 -26.20 21.54 -17.09
C SER A 234 -26.09 21.79 -18.59
N LEU A 235 -25.73 20.75 -19.37
CA LEU A 235 -25.70 20.80 -20.83
C LEU A 235 -27.10 21.06 -21.43
N GLN A 236 -28.14 20.42 -20.90
CA GLN A 236 -29.52 20.70 -21.29
C GLN A 236 -29.93 22.15 -20.94
N ASN A 237 -29.60 22.62 -19.74
CA ASN A 237 -29.89 24.01 -19.33
C ASN A 237 -29.18 25.03 -20.23
N GLN A 238 -27.95 24.74 -20.65
CA GLN A 238 -27.22 25.61 -21.57
C GLN A 238 -27.89 25.67 -22.95
N LYS A 239 -28.31 24.53 -23.50
CA LYS A 239 -29.09 24.47 -24.75
C LYS A 239 -30.40 25.26 -24.64
N VAL A 240 -31.15 25.09 -23.55
CA VAL A 240 -32.40 25.84 -23.32
C VAL A 240 -32.14 27.34 -23.17
N LYS A 241 -31.02 27.75 -22.54
CA LYS A 241 -30.63 29.17 -22.48
C LYS A 241 -30.30 29.75 -23.85
N GLU A 242 -29.58 29.00 -24.69
CA GLU A 242 -29.26 29.41 -26.06
C GLU A 242 -30.53 29.53 -26.92
N GLU A 243 -31.47 28.58 -26.80
CA GLU A 243 -32.76 28.66 -27.46
C GLU A 243 -33.59 29.84 -26.97
N LYS A 244 -33.60 30.09 -25.66
CA LYS A 244 -34.26 31.26 -25.06
C LYS A 244 -33.66 32.56 -25.58
N GLN A 245 -32.33 32.68 -25.65
CA GLN A 245 -31.67 33.88 -26.20
C GLN A 245 -32.01 34.10 -27.67
N LYS A 246 -32.07 33.04 -28.48
CA LYS A 246 -32.51 33.13 -29.88
C LYS A 246 -33.96 33.62 -29.98
N LEU A 247 -34.85 33.09 -29.14
CA LEU A 247 -36.25 33.54 -29.10
C LEU A 247 -36.37 34.98 -28.61
N GLU A 248 -35.59 35.41 -27.61
CA GLU A 248 -35.55 36.80 -27.14
C GLU A 248 -35.06 37.75 -28.24
N GLN A 249 -34.01 37.37 -28.99
CA GLN A 249 -33.54 38.12 -30.15
C GLN A 249 -34.64 38.27 -31.21
N GLN A 250 -35.29 37.17 -31.59
CA GLN A 250 -36.42 37.21 -32.53
C GLN A 250 -37.56 38.12 -32.03
N LEU A 251 -37.84 38.10 -30.72
CA LEU A 251 -38.88 38.94 -30.12
C LEU A 251 -38.49 40.42 -30.13
N THR A 252 -37.20 40.75 -29.92
CA THR A 252 -36.71 42.12 -30.07
C THR A 252 -36.76 42.61 -31.53
N GLU A 253 -36.40 41.76 -32.49
CA GLU A 253 -36.50 42.08 -33.92
C GLU A 253 -37.96 42.33 -34.33
N LEU A 254 -38.89 41.49 -33.87
CA LEU A 254 -40.33 41.68 -34.10
C LEU A 254 -40.85 42.97 -33.46
N LYS A 255 -40.40 43.34 -32.26
CA LYS A 255 -40.75 44.62 -31.63
C LYS A 255 -40.24 45.82 -32.43
N ILE A 256 -39.00 45.76 -32.92
CA ILE A 256 -38.43 46.82 -33.78
C ILE A 256 -39.24 46.94 -35.08
N LEU A 257 -39.62 45.82 -35.70
CA LEU A 257 -40.48 45.80 -36.88
C LEU A 257 -41.87 46.38 -36.59
N GLN A 258 -42.46 46.03 -35.44
CA GLN A 258 -43.75 46.57 -35.00
C GLN A 258 -43.67 48.08 -34.76
N GLU A 259 -42.65 48.58 -34.07
CA GLU A 259 -42.44 50.02 -33.86
C GLU A 259 -42.23 50.78 -35.18
N ARG A 260 -41.48 50.22 -36.13
CA ARG A 260 -41.35 50.80 -37.47
C ARG A 260 -42.71 50.88 -38.17
N SER A 261 -43.49 49.81 -38.10
CA SER A 261 -44.83 49.75 -38.71
C SER A 261 -45.80 50.75 -38.08
N ILE A 262 -45.72 50.97 -36.76
CA ILE A 262 -46.50 51.99 -36.04
C ILE A 262 -46.08 53.39 -36.47
N ARG A 263 -44.77 53.69 -36.57
CA ARG A 263 -44.28 54.99 -37.05
C ARG A 263 -44.71 55.26 -38.49
N ASP A 264 -44.68 54.24 -39.36
CA ASP A 264 -45.14 54.37 -40.73
C ASP A 264 -46.66 54.65 -40.78
N LEU A 265 -47.45 53.99 -39.94
CA LEU A 265 -48.89 54.26 -39.78
C LEU A 265 -49.16 55.68 -39.27
N GLU A 266 -48.43 56.15 -38.25
CA GLU A 266 -48.54 57.51 -37.72
C GLU A 266 -48.17 58.56 -38.79
N GLN A 267 -47.11 58.33 -39.55
CA GLN A 267 -46.74 59.20 -40.67
C GLN A 267 -47.83 59.25 -41.75
N MET A 268 -48.43 58.10 -42.09
CA MET A 268 -49.54 58.05 -43.03
C MET A 268 -50.78 58.75 -42.50
N GLN A 269 -51.06 58.66 -41.19
CA GLN A 269 -52.17 59.36 -40.54
C GLN A 269 -51.97 60.89 -40.51
N VAL A 270 -50.74 61.36 -40.27
CA VAL A 270 -50.38 62.78 -40.37
C VAL A 270 -50.52 63.29 -41.81
N LYS A 271 -50.07 62.51 -42.81
CA LYS A 271 -50.28 62.87 -44.23
C LYS A 271 -51.77 62.94 -44.58
N ASN A 272 -52.56 61.98 -44.11
CA ASN A 272 -53.99 61.92 -44.39
C ASN A 272 -54.74 63.12 -43.77
N SER A 273 -54.42 63.47 -42.52
CA SER A 273 -55.02 64.66 -41.87
C SER A 273 -54.62 65.98 -42.56
N ARG A 274 -53.39 66.12 -43.06
CA ARG A 274 -52.99 67.28 -43.88
C ARG A 274 -53.76 67.36 -45.19
N LEU A 275 -53.89 66.25 -45.91
CA LEU A 275 -54.68 66.20 -47.15
C LEU A 275 -56.16 66.51 -46.90
N GLN A 276 -56.69 66.11 -45.75
CA GLN A 276 -58.06 66.43 -45.35
C GLN A 276 -58.24 67.93 -45.07
N GLN A 277 -57.29 68.56 -44.36
CA GLN A 277 -57.27 70.02 -44.13
C GLN A 277 -57.10 70.80 -45.44
N GLU A 278 -56.25 70.33 -46.36
CA GLU A 278 -56.09 70.93 -47.69
C GLU A 278 -57.38 70.83 -48.52
N CYS A 279 -58.08 69.68 -48.47
CA CYS A 279 -59.39 69.52 -49.10
C CYS A 279 -60.43 70.49 -48.53
N GLU A 280 -60.49 70.66 -47.21
CA GLU A 280 -61.40 71.59 -46.53
C GLU A 280 -61.08 73.05 -46.91
N HIS A 281 -59.79 73.41 -46.92
CA HIS A 281 -59.33 74.73 -47.34
C HIS A 281 -59.70 75.02 -48.81
N LEU A 282 -59.42 74.08 -49.72
CA LEU A 282 -59.79 74.22 -51.14
C LEU A 282 -61.32 74.31 -51.34
N SER A 283 -62.11 73.61 -50.53
CA SER A 283 -63.57 73.73 -50.55
C SER A 283 -64.03 75.12 -50.10
N SER A 284 -63.47 75.66 -49.02
CA SER A 284 -63.79 77.02 -48.54
C SER A 284 -63.37 78.11 -49.54
N ALA A 285 -62.21 77.97 -50.19
CA ALA A 285 -61.76 78.88 -51.24
C ALA A 285 -62.68 78.86 -52.47
N LYS A 286 -63.18 77.68 -52.85
CA LYS A 286 -64.15 77.52 -53.93
C LYS A 286 -65.48 78.22 -53.62
N GLU A 287 -65.98 78.11 -52.39
CA GLU A 287 -67.19 78.83 -51.96
C GLU A 287 -66.99 80.35 -51.99
N HIS A 288 -65.83 80.83 -51.53
CA HIS A 288 -65.52 82.26 -51.51
C HIS A 288 -65.42 82.86 -52.93
N LEU A 289 -64.77 82.16 -53.87
CA LEU A 289 -64.69 82.57 -55.28
C LEU A 289 -66.05 82.52 -55.99
N SER A 290 -66.92 81.56 -55.62
CA SER A 290 -68.30 81.51 -56.12
C SER A 290 -69.11 82.74 -55.68
N LEU A 291 -68.90 83.20 -54.45
CA LEU A 291 -69.60 84.35 -53.88
C LEU A 291 -69.11 85.68 -54.50
N GLU A 292 -67.81 85.80 -54.73
CA GLU A 292 -67.23 86.94 -55.48
C GLU A 292 -67.75 87.00 -56.92
N ASN A 293 -67.81 85.86 -57.63
CA ASN A 293 -68.37 85.81 -58.98
C ASN A 293 -69.85 86.24 -59.02
N GLN A 294 -70.62 85.92 -57.98
CA GLN A 294 -72.01 86.37 -57.89
C GLN A 294 -72.12 87.89 -57.64
N GLN A 295 -71.18 88.47 -56.89
CA GLN A 295 -71.11 89.91 -56.64
C GLN A 295 -70.60 90.71 -57.84
N THR A 296 -69.68 90.17 -58.65
CA THR A 296 -69.22 90.84 -59.88
C THR A 296 -70.31 90.82 -60.95
N ALA A 297 -71.06 89.71 -61.07
CA ALA A 297 -72.20 89.62 -61.99
C ALA A 297 -73.32 90.63 -61.66
N SER A 298 -73.57 90.92 -60.38
CA SER A 298 -74.58 91.94 -59.99
C SER A 298 -74.11 93.37 -60.25
N LYS A 299 -72.82 93.68 -60.05
CA LYS A 299 -72.22 94.98 -60.40
C LYS A 299 -72.23 95.24 -61.91
N LEU A 300 -72.08 94.20 -62.73
CA LEU A 300 -72.07 94.32 -64.19
C LEU A 300 -73.47 94.69 -64.73
N LYS A 301 -74.54 94.10 -64.17
CA LYS A 301 -75.93 94.50 -64.48
C LYS A 301 -76.23 95.97 -64.16
N ALA A 302 -75.75 96.48 -63.02
CA ALA A 302 -75.98 97.88 -62.63
C ALA A 302 -75.28 98.87 -63.59
N ARG A 303 -74.11 98.51 -64.12
CA ARG A 303 -73.39 99.34 -65.12
C ARG A 303 -74.04 99.33 -66.50
N GLU A 304 -74.64 98.21 -66.90
CA GLU A 304 -75.40 98.13 -68.15
C GLU A 304 -76.64 99.03 -68.14
N GLU A 305 -77.29 99.22 -66.98
CA GLU A 305 -78.43 100.13 -66.80
C GLU A 305 -78.03 101.62 -66.86
N GLU A 306 -76.86 102.01 -66.34
CA GLU A 306 -76.35 103.39 -66.42
C GLU A 306 -76.01 103.82 -67.87
N VAL A 307 -75.47 102.90 -68.68
CA VAL A 307 -75.11 103.17 -70.08
C VAL A 307 -76.36 103.39 -70.96
N SER A 308 -77.47 102.70 -70.63
CA SER A 308 -78.78 102.89 -71.29
C SER A 308 -79.35 104.30 -71.09
N LEU A 309 -79.18 104.88 -69.89
CA LEU A 309 -79.66 106.23 -69.57
C LEU A 309 -78.85 107.34 -70.27
N MET A 310 -77.54 107.17 -70.39
CA MET A 310 -76.67 108.14 -71.07
C MET A 310 -76.92 108.23 -72.59
N HIS A 311 -77.36 107.14 -73.22
CA HIS A 311 -77.74 107.14 -74.64
C HIS A 311 -79.00 107.97 -74.93
N GLN A 312 -79.90 108.16 -73.96
CA GLN A 312 -81.12 108.94 -74.15
C GLN A 312 -80.88 110.46 -74.08
N GLU A 313 -79.87 110.92 -73.33
CA GLU A 313 -79.59 112.36 -73.13
C GLU A 313 -78.88 113.00 -74.34
N VAL A 314 -78.05 112.25 -75.06
CA VAL A 314 -77.32 112.71 -76.26
C VAL A 314 -78.25 113.04 -77.43
N THR A 315 -79.41 112.39 -77.53
CA THR A 315 -80.38 112.62 -78.62
C THR A 315 -81.19 113.93 -78.47
N LYS A 316 -81.19 114.57 -77.30
CA LYS A 316 -81.91 115.83 -77.05
C LYS A 316 -81.10 117.09 -77.43
N GLN A 317 -79.78 117.07 -77.24
CA GLN A 317 -78.95 118.26 -77.45
C GLN A 317 -78.71 118.61 -78.94
N THR A 318 -78.78 117.62 -79.84
CA THR A 318 -78.54 117.81 -81.27
C THR A 318 -79.63 118.61 -82.00
N LYS A 319 -80.85 118.71 -81.46
CA LYS A 319 -81.98 119.42 -82.11
C LYS A 319 -82.04 120.94 -81.87
N MET A 320 -81.29 121.47 -80.90
CA MET A 320 -81.36 122.90 -80.52
C MET A 320 -80.42 123.81 -81.34
N ARG A 321 -79.48 123.25 -82.11
CA ARG A 321 -78.39 124.01 -82.75
C ARG A 321 -78.74 124.59 -84.14
N GLU A 322 -79.84 124.17 -84.77
CA GLU A 322 -80.16 124.52 -86.18
C GLU A 322 -81.00 125.81 -86.37
N VAL A 323 -81.57 126.40 -85.30
CA VAL A 323 -82.54 127.52 -85.44
C VAL A 323 -81.91 128.92 -85.46
N PHE A 324 -80.69 129.12 -84.95
CA PHE A 324 -80.15 130.47 -84.70
C PHE A 324 -79.36 131.13 -85.85
N GLN A 325 -79.14 130.45 -86.99
CA GLN A 325 -78.16 130.91 -87.99
C GLN A 325 -78.72 131.74 -89.18
N LYS A 326 -79.99 132.20 -89.17
CA LYS A 326 -80.65 132.80 -90.36
C LYS A 326 -81.13 134.27 -90.27
N LYS A 327 -80.70 135.12 -89.33
CA LYS A 327 -81.33 136.47 -89.10
C LYS A 327 -80.46 137.74 -89.20
N LEU A 328 -79.23 137.73 -89.75
CA LEU A 328 -78.27 138.85 -89.58
C LEU A 328 -77.80 139.57 -90.87
N HIS A 329 -78.56 139.65 -91.97
CA HIS A 329 -78.01 140.13 -93.27
C HIS A 329 -78.89 141.11 -94.09
N GLN A 330 -79.71 141.98 -93.48
CA GLN A 330 -80.73 142.74 -94.24
C GLN A 330 -80.89 144.27 -94.02
N MET A 331 -80.03 145.00 -93.31
CA MET A 331 -80.39 146.37 -92.84
C MET A 331 -79.44 147.57 -93.11
N GLU A 332 -78.45 147.54 -94.03
CA GLU A 332 -77.41 148.61 -94.04
C GLU A 332 -77.30 149.61 -95.22
N ASP A 333 -78.06 149.58 -96.35
CA ASP A 333 -77.66 150.38 -97.56
C ASP A 333 -78.66 151.42 -98.19
N GLN A 334 -79.26 152.41 -97.49
CA GLN A 334 -80.10 153.46 -98.15
C GLN A 334 -79.99 154.91 -97.57
N LYS A 335 -79.01 155.76 -97.97
CA LYS A 335 -78.91 157.16 -97.42
C LYS A 335 -78.42 158.34 -98.32
N ALA A 336 -77.93 158.22 -99.56
CA ALA A 336 -76.97 159.22 -100.09
C ALA A 336 -77.33 160.17 -101.29
N GLU A 337 -78.53 160.77 -101.45
CA GLU A 337 -78.89 161.42 -102.75
C GLU A 337 -79.48 162.87 -102.81
N ALA A 338 -79.34 163.79 -101.82
CA ALA A 338 -80.22 164.99 -101.76
C ALA A 338 -79.68 166.45 -102.02
N ASP A 339 -78.41 166.75 -102.36
CA ASP A 339 -77.83 168.10 -102.03
C ASP A 339 -77.47 169.15 -103.13
N VAL A 340 -78.04 169.20 -104.36
CA VAL A 340 -77.48 170.06 -105.46
C VAL A 340 -78.39 171.18 -106.05
N GLN A 341 -78.87 172.20 -105.32
CA GLN A 341 -79.63 173.33 -105.96
C GLN A 341 -79.39 174.78 -105.43
N LYS A 342 -78.16 175.18 -105.06
CA LYS A 342 -77.90 176.51 -104.42
C LYS A 342 -77.33 177.63 -105.32
N GLU A 343 -76.96 177.38 -106.57
CA GLU A 343 -76.08 178.26 -107.40
C GLU A 343 -76.69 179.54 -108.06
N ARG A 344 -77.87 180.05 -107.69
CA ARG A 344 -78.61 180.98 -108.59
C ARG A 344 -78.57 182.50 -108.36
N LEU A 345 -77.84 183.06 -107.38
CA LEU A 345 -77.98 184.50 -107.06
C LEU A 345 -76.64 185.25 -107.00
N LYS A 346 -76.04 185.57 -108.15
CA LYS A 346 -74.67 186.11 -108.20
C LYS A 346 -74.38 187.16 -109.29
N ALA A 347 -75.27 188.11 -109.56
CA ALA A 347 -75.05 189.04 -110.69
C ALA A 347 -75.54 190.48 -110.50
N HIS A 348 -75.01 191.27 -109.56
CA HIS A 348 -75.33 192.71 -109.59
C HIS A 348 -74.28 193.76 -109.19
N ILE A 349 -73.05 193.44 -108.79
CA ILE A 349 -72.21 194.48 -108.16
C ILE A 349 -70.79 194.51 -108.75
N ALA A 350 -70.70 195.02 -109.98
CA ALA A 350 -69.46 195.33 -110.69
C ALA A 350 -68.92 196.75 -110.39
N ALA A 351 -69.48 197.48 -109.42
CA ALA A 351 -69.04 198.85 -109.13
C ALA A 351 -68.02 198.96 -107.97
N LEU A 352 -67.81 197.87 -107.21
CA LEU A 352 -66.91 197.83 -106.03
C LEU A 352 -65.44 197.51 -106.36
N GLU A 353 -65.10 197.32 -107.64
CA GLU A 353 -63.82 196.73 -108.04
C GLU A 353 -62.61 197.67 -107.85
N LYS A 354 -62.80 198.99 -107.72
CA LYS A 354 -61.67 199.93 -107.69
C LYS A 354 -61.02 200.11 -106.31
N ASP A 355 -61.74 199.83 -105.22
CA ASP A 355 -61.17 199.89 -103.86
C ASP A 355 -60.66 198.51 -103.37
N LEU A 356 -61.05 197.43 -104.03
CA LEU A 356 -60.75 196.02 -103.70
C LEU A 356 -59.30 195.59 -103.98
N GLU A 357 -58.64 196.23 -104.95
CA GLU A 357 -57.33 195.77 -105.45
C GLU A 357 -56.18 196.01 -104.45
N SER A 358 -56.32 197.00 -103.55
CA SER A 358 -55.32 197.29 -102.52
C SER A 358 -55.41 196.36 -101.30
N PHE A 359 -56.62 195.95 -100.88
CA PHE A 359 -56.83 195.00 -99.79
C PHE A 359 -56.56 193.54 -100.19
N GLN A 360 -56.68 193.18 -101.47
CA GLN A 360 -56.39 191.82 -101.95
C GLN A 360 -54.93 191.40 -101.74
N LYS A 361 -53.95 192.28 -101.97
CA LYS A 361 -52.52 191.92 -101.84
C LYS A 361 -52.11 191.58 -100.41
N GLN A 362 -52.72 192.20 -99.39
CA GLN A 362 -52.43 191.88 -97.99
C GLN A 362 -53.08 190.55 -97.56
N MET A 363 -54.31 190.26 -98.02
CA MET A 363 -55.01 189.01 -97.67
C MET A 363 -54.37 187.75 -98.29
N GLU A 364 -53.72 187.86 -99.45
CA GLU A 364 -53.02 186.73 -100.07
C GLU A 364 -51.77 186.27 -99.30
N SER A 365 -51.07 187.20 -98.64
CA SER A 365 -49.93 186.90 -97.77
C SER A 365 -50.36 186.05 -96.57
N ASP A 366 -51.39 186.51 -95.86
CA ASP A 366 -51.85 185.86 -94.63
C ASP A 366 -52.44 184.47 -94.89
N LYS A 367 -53.06 184.26 -96.07
CA LYS A 367 -53.57 182.95 -96.49
C LYS A 367 -52.45 181.92 -96.69
N LYS A 368 -51.30 182.31 -97.25
CA LYS A 368 -50.16 181.40 -97.44
C LYS A 368 -49.58 180.91 -96.11
N SER A 369 -49.41 181.81 -95.14
CA SER A 369 -48.94 181.45 -93.80
C SER A 369 -49.91 180.49 -93.10
N LYS A 370 -51.23 180.71 -93.23
CA LYS A 370 -52.23 179.80 -92.66
C LYS A 370 -52.18 178.41 -93.27
N ASP A 371 -52.05 178.31 -94.60
CA ASP A 371 -52.00 177.02 -95.29
C ASP A 371 -50.71 176.23 -94.94
N GLU A 372 -49.59 176.91 -94.68
CA GLU A 372 -48.35 176.30 -94.16
C GLU A 372 -48.54 175.72 -92.75
N MET A 373 -49.16 176.47 -91.83
CA MET A 373 -49.45 175.98 -90.47
C MET A 373 -50.41 174.78 -90.46
N VAL A 374 -51.37 174.74 -91.40
CA VAL A 374 -52.28 173.58 -91.56
C VAL A 374 -51.50 172.35 -92.04
N ARG A 375 -50.58 172.50 -93.00
CA ARG A 375 -49.71 171.39 -93.44
C ARG A 375 -48.81 170.88 -92.33
N GLU A 376 -48.20 171.75 -91.54
CA GLU A 376 -47.38 171.35 -90.39
C GLU A 376 -48.21 170.59 -89.35
N ARG A 377 -49.42 171.08 -89.02
CA ARG A 377 -50.35 170.38 -88.13
C ARG A 377 -50.69 168.98 -88.65
N ASP A 378 -50.99 168.83 -89.94
CA ASP A 378 -51.37 167.53 -90.51
C ASP A 378 -50.20 166.54 -90.55
N ILE A 379 -48.97 167.02 -90.81
CA ILE A 379 -47.75 166.22 -90.71
C ILE A 379 -47.51 165.78 -89.26
N LEU A 380 -47.62 166.70 -88.29
CA LEU A 380 -47.48 166.40 -86.87
C LEU A 380 -48.54 165.41 -86.39
N HIS A 381 -49.79 165.57 -86.83
CA HIS A 381 -50.87 164.64 -86.50
C HIS A 381 -50.61 163.23 -87.06
N LYS A 382 -50.14 163.14 -88.31
CA LYS A 382 -49.77 161.85 -88.92
C LYS A 382 -48.59 161.19 -88.20
N ASN A 383 -47.59 161.96 -87.77
CA ASN A 383 -46.48 161.46 -86.98
C ASN A 383 -46.91 161.02 -85.58
N MET A 384 -47.83 161.76 -84.94
CA MET A 384 -48.43 161.39 -83.66
C MET A 384 -49.18 160.06 -83.76
N ILE A 385 -50.02 159.87 -84.80
CA ILE A 385 -50.73 158.59 -85.01
C ILE A 385 -49.76 157.44 -85.23
N LYS A 386 -48.71 157.63 -86.05
CA LYS A 386 -47.68 156.59 -86.27
C LYS A 386 -46.96 156.22 -84.97
N ALA A 387 -46.58 157.21 -84.16
CA ALA A 387 -45.95 157.00 -82.86
C ALA A 387 -46.91 156.28 -81.89
N MET A 388 -48.20 156.65 -81.88
CA MET A 388 -49.22 156.02 -81.05
C MET A 388 -49.44 154.56 -81.44
N GLN A 389 -49.57 154.25 -82.73
CA GLN A 389 -49.67 152.87 -83.23
C GLN A 389 -48.41 152.05 -82.94
N SER A 390 -47.21 152.66 -83.04
CA SER A 390 -45.96 151.99 -82.66
C SER A 390 -45.91 151.71 -81.15
N THR A 391 -46.41 152.64 -80.34
CA THR A 391 -46.47 152.48 -78.87
C THR A 391 -47.47 151.41 -78.49
N GLU A 392 -48.63 151.35 -79.15
CA GLU A 392 -49.66 150.33 -78.91
C GLU A 392 -49.16 148.93 -79.30
N LYS A 393 -48.43 148.81 -80.44
CA LYS A 393 -47.72 147.57 -80.79
C LYS A 393 -46.70 147.19 -79.72
N GLN A 394 -45.88 148.13 -79.27
CA GLN A 394 -44.89 147.86 -78.22
C GLN A 394 -45.56 147.45 -76.90
N GLN A 395 -46.69 148.07 -76.54
CA GLN A 395 -47.46 147.74 -75.35
C GLN A 395 -48.08 146.34 -75.45
N SER A 396 -48.58 145.97 -76.63
CA SER A 396 -49.08 144.61 -76.88
C SER A 396 -47.96 143.57 -76.79
N LEU A 397 -46.77 143.87 -77.33
CA LEU A 397 -45.59 143.00 -77.23
C LEU A 397 -45.12 142.86 -75.78
N VAL A 398 -45.09 143.95 -75.00
CA VAL A 398 -44.75 143.89 -73.57
C VAL A 398 -45.73 143.02 -72.81
N LYS A 399 -47.03 143.10 -73.07
CA LYS A 399 -48.03 142.22 -72.43
C LYS A 399 -47.79 140.74 -72.76
N VAL A 400 -47.44 140.43 -74.01
CA VAL A 400 -47.08 139.05 -74.41
C VAL A 400 -45.82 138.60 -73.68
N LEU A 401 -44.77 139.43 -73.64
CA LEU A 401 -43.53 139.10 -72.93
C LEU A 401 -43.74 138.96 -71.40
N GLU A 402 -44.63 139.74 -70.80
CA GLU A 402 -45.02 139.59 -69.39
C GLU A 402 -45.78 138.28 -69.15
N GLN A 403 -46.63 137.87 -70.10
CA GLN A 403 -47.32 136.57 -70.06
C GLN A 403 -46.30 135.43 -70.19
N ASP A 404 -45.39 135.49 -71.16
CA ASP A 404 -44.33 134.50 -71.38
C ASP A 404 -43.40 134.42 -70.16
N LYS A 405 -43.03 135.56 -69.57
CA LYS A 405 -42.27 135.62 -68.32
C LYS A 405 -43.01 134.89 -67.20
N LYS A 406 -44.31 135.11 -67.02
CA LYS A 406 -45.10 134.39 -66.01
C LYS A 406 -45.16 132.89 -66.27
N VAL A 407 -45.26 132.46 -67.53
CA VAL A 407 -45.22 131.03 -67.89
C VAL A 407 -43.86 130.45 -67.51
N LEU A 408 -42.76 131.10 -67.90
CA LEU A 408 -41.41 130.66 -67.57
C LEU A 408 -41.14 130.66 -66.05
N GLU A 409 -41.63 131.66 -65.31
CA GLU A 409 -41.53 131.70 -63.84
C GLU A 409 -42.29 130.53 -63.20
N ASN A 410 -43.47 130.19 -63.72
CA ASN A 410 -44.24 129.04 -63.26
C ASN A 410 -43.53 127.71 -63.60
N GLU A 411 -42.93 127.58 -64.79
CA GLU A 411 -42.14 126.41 -65.18
C GLU A 411 -40.88 126.26 -64.30
N ILE A 412 -40.14 127.35 -64.06
CA ILE A 412 -38.99 127.35 -63.15
C ILE A 412 -39.41 126.97 -61.73
N SER A 413 -40.55 127.49 -61.26
CA SER A 413 -41.11 127.12 -59.95
C SER A 413 -41.48 125.64 -59.90
N ALA A 414 -42.13 125.10 -60.94
CA ALA A 414 -42.47 123.68 -61.05
C ALA A 414 -41.21 122.80 -61.06
N TYR A 415 -40.21 123.13 -61.87
CA TYR A 415 -38.93 122.42 -61.89
C TYR A 415 -38.16 122.52 -60.58
N SER A 416 -38.22 123.67 -59.88
CA SER A 416 -37.64 123.83 -58.55
C SER A 416 -38.33 122.90 -57.53
N GLN A 417 -39.66 122.81 -57.56
CA GLN A 417 -40.43 121.91 -56.71
C GLN A 417 -40.14 120.43 -57.04
N GLU A 418 -40.02 120.06 -58.30
CA GLU A 418 -39.62 118.71 -58.72
C GLU A 418 -38.19 118.38 -58.28
N ALA A 419 -37.23 119.29 -58.46
CA ALA A 419 -35.87 119.13 -57.97
C ALA A 419 -35.83 119.00 -56.43
N GLN A 420 -36.73 119.67 -55.71
CA GLN A 420 -36.86 119.51 -54.27
C GLN A 420 -37.47 118.14 -53.90
N LYS A 421 -38.49 117.67 -54.64
CA LYS A 421 -39.05 116.32 -54.47
C LYS A 421 -37.99 115.25 -54.72
N HIS A 422 -37.25 115.35 -55.83
CA HIS A 422 -36.16 114.43 -56.15
C HIS A 422 -35.06 114.47 -55.08
N ARG A 423 -34.67 115.64 -54.57
CA ARG A 423 -33.72 115.73 -53.45
C ARG A 423 -34.23 115.04 -52.18
N LYS A 424 -35.52 115.15 -51.86
CA LYS A 424 -36.11 114.43 -50.72
C LYS A 424 -36.10 112.92 -50.95
N ILE A 425 -36.42 112.46 -52.15
CA ILE A 425 -36.38 111.04 -52.52
C ILE A 425 -34.95 110.50 -52.44
N ILE A 426 -33.96 111.23 -52.99
CA ILE A 426 -32.54 110.86 -52.92
C ILE A 426 -32.10 110.75 -51.46
N HIS A 427 -32.41 111.75 -50.63
CA HIS A 427 -32.07 111.72 -49.20
C HIS A 427 -32.71 110.54 -48.46
N GLN A 428 -33.94 110.18 -48.81
CA GLN A 428 -34.62 109.03 -48.24
C GLN A 428 -33.96 107.71 -48.68
N LEU A 429 -33.64 107.58 -49.97
CA LEU A 429 -32.94 106.41 -50.51
C LEU A 429 -31.52 106.29 -49.96
N GLU A 430 -30.82 107.40 -49.71
CA GLU A 430 -29.51 107.42 -49.04
C GLU A 430 -29.62 106.95 -47.59
N LYS A 431 -30.65 107.40 -46.85
CA LYS A 431 -30.93 106.89 -45.51
C LYS A 431 -31.26 105.41 -45.49
N GLU A 432 -32.07 104.94 -46.43
CA GLU A 432 -32.39 103.52 -46.57
C GLU A 432 -31.16 102.70 -46.94
N ARG A 433 -30.35 103.17 -47.88
CA ARG A 433 -29.06 102.56 -48.23
C ARG A 433 -28.18 102.46 -46.98
N ASP A 434 -28.01 103.54 -46.24
CA ASP A 434 -27.15 103.55 -45.05
C ASP A 434 -27.72 102.67 -43.94
N HIS A 435 -29.05 102.63 -43.79
CA HIS A 435 -29.72 101.70 -42.89
C HIS A 435 -29.43 100.24 -43.26
N TYR A 436 -29.59 99.87 -44.54
CA TYR A 436 -29.31 98.52 -45.02
C TYR A 436 -27.83 98.17 -44.98
N ILE A 437 -26.92 99.12 -45.23
CA ILE A 437 -25.47 98.91 -45.06
C ILE A 437 -25.17 98.61 -43.59
N ASN A 438 -25.71 99.40 -42.67
CA ASN A 438 -25.51 99.19 -41.24
C ASN A 438 -26.12 97.87 -40.78
N GLU A 439 -27.34 97.55 -41.20
CA GLU A 439 -28.00 96.28 -40.90
C GLU A 439 -27.18 95.09 -41.45
N THR A 440 -26.76 95.15 -42.71
CA THR A 440 -25.91 94.13 -43.34
C THR A 440 -24.59 93.98 -42.60
N SER A 441 -23.93 95.09 -42.24
CA SER A 441 -22.68 95.04 -41.47
C SER A 441 -22.88 94.40 -40.09
N SER A 442 -23.99 94.71 -39.41
CA SER A 442 -24.34 94.12 -38.11
C SER A 442 -24.65 92.64 -38.22
N LEU A 443 -25.34 92.22 -39.29
CA LEU A 443 -25.64 90.82 -39.58
C LEU A 443 -24.37 90.05 -39.95
N VAL A 444 -23.49 90.64 -40.77
CA VAL A 444 -22.19 90.07 -41.11
C VAL A 444 -21.34 89.90 -39.84
N GLN A 445 -21.31 90.88 -38.95
CA GLN A 445 -20.61 90.78 -37.68
C GLN A 445 -21.19 89.68 -36.79
N LYS A 446 -22.52 89.57 -36.70
CA LYS A 446 -23.20 88.47 -35.98
C LYS A 446 -22.88 87.11 -36.58
N VAL A 447 -22.86 86.98 -37.90
CA VAL A 447 -22.48 85.72 -38.58
C VAL A 447 -21.02 85.37 -38.27
N GLN A 448 -20.11 86.33 -38.34
CA GLN A 448 -18.70 86.10 -37.99
C GLN A 448 -18.54 85.69 -36.52
N GLN A 449 -19.28 86.31 -35.60
CA GLN A 449 -19.29 85.90 -34.20
C GLN A 449 -19.83 84.46 -34.04
N ASN A 450 -20.94 84.13 -34.68
CA ASN A 450 -21.53 82.78 -34.62
C ASN A 450 -20.60 81.72 -35.23
N ILE A 451 -19.86 82.05 -36.29
CA ILE A 451 -18.84 81.16 -36.87
C ILE A 451 -17.72 80.92 -35.86
N LYS A 452 -17.18 81.98 -35.23
CA LYS A 452 -16.16 81.83 -34.18
C LYS A 452 -16.67 81.01 -33.00
N GLU A 453 -17.92 81.23 -32.57
CA GLU A 453 -18.54 80.41 -31.51
C GLU A 453 -18.72 78.95 -31.94
N ALA A 454 -19.08 78.69 -33.20
CA ALA A 454 -19.16 77.34 -33.74
C ALA A 454 -17.79 76.66 -33.78
N GLU A 455 -16.74 77.36 -34.22
CA GLU A 455 -15.35 76.87 -34.20
C GLU A 455 -14.89 76.53 -32.78
N VAL A 456 -15.19 77.38 -31.80
CA VAL A 456 -14.89 77.09 -30.37
C VAL A 456 -15.64 75.84 -29.90
N ARG A 457 -16.94 75.73 -30.20
CA ARG A 457 -17.71 74.52 -29.84
C ARG A 457 -17.20 73.27 -30.55
N GLU A 458 -16.75 73.37 -31.80
CA GLU A 458 -16.15 72.24 -32.52
C GLU A 458 -14.84 71.79 -31.87
N MET A 459 -14.00 72.73 -31.43
CA MET A 459 -12.78 72.43 -30.67
C MET A 459 -13.10 71.77 -29.33
N GLU A 460 -14.11 72.26 -28.59
CA GLU A 460 -14.56 71.61 -27.36
C GLU A 460 -15.08 70.19 -27.62
N VAL A 461 -15.88 69.98 -28.67
CA VAL A 461 -16.36 68.66 -29.07
C VAL A 461 -15.19 67.73 -29.41
N PHE A 462 -14.16 68.24 -30.10
CA PHE A 462 -12.96 67.48 -30.39
C PHE A 462 -12.22 67.06 -29.11
N ASP A 463 -12.01 67.99 -28.18
CA ASP A 463 -11.36 67.72 -26.89
C ASP A 463 -12.18 66.70 -26.05
N TRP A 464 -13.50 66.81 -26.04
CA TRP A 464 -14.37 65.84 -25.38
C TRP A 464 -14.31 64.48 -26.04
N ARG A 465 -14.33 64.40 -27.38
CA ARG A 465 -14.15 63.13 -28.11
C ARG A 465 -12.80 62.49 -27.76
N LYS A 466 -11.73 63.28 -27.70
CA LYS A 466 -10.41 62.79 -27.29
C LYS A 466 -10.40 62.26 -25.85
N LYS A 467 -11.03 62.97 -24.91
CA LYS A 467 -11.18 62.49 -23.53
C LYS A 467 -11.99 61.19 -23.45
N VAL A 468 -13.04 61.05 -24.27
CA VAL A 468 -13.83 59.83 -24.36
C VAL A 468 -12.98 58.67 -24.88
N THR A 469 -12.24 58.84 -25.98
CA THR A 469 -11.38 57.77 -26.52
C THR A 469 -10.26 57.38 -25.56
N GLU A 470 -9.67 58.35 -24.85
CA GLU A 470 -8.70 58.08 -23.78
C GLU A 470 -9.31 57.28 -22.62
N ALA A 471 -10.54 57.63 -22.22
CA ALA A 471 -11.28 56.90 -21.18
C ALA A 471 -11.67 55.48 -21.62
N GLU A 472 -12.13 55.31 -22.86
CA GLU A 472 -12.44 54.01 -23.46
C GLU A 472 -11.18 53.12 -23.55
N SER A 473 -10.04 53.70 -23.95
CA SER A 473 -8.76 52.97 -23.98
C SER A 473 -8.34 52.52 -22.58
N LYS A 474 -8.47 53.38 -21.57
CA LYS A 474 -8.21 53.03 -20.17
C LYS A 474 -9.17 51.96 -19.66
N LEU A 475 -10.46 52.04 -19.98
CA LEU A 475 -11.45 51.04 -19.62
C LEU A 475 -11.05 49.67 -20.21
N LYS A 476 -10.72 49.63 -21.49
CA LYS A 476 -10.29 48.40 -22.17
C LYS A 476 -9.01 47.81 -21.58
N GLN A 477 -8.06 48.65 -21.16
CA GLN A 477 -6.89 48.20 -20.42
C GLN A 477 -7.28 47.58 -19.08
N GLN A 478 -8.20 48.20 -18.33
CA GLN A 478 -8.69 47.65 -17.06
C GLN A 478 -9.46 46.35 -17.23
N GLU A 479 -10.27 46.22 -18.29
CA GLU A 479 -10.95 44.97 -18.67
C GLU A 479 -9.93 43.85 -18.92
N ASN A 480 -8.88 44.13 -19.71
CA ASN A 480 -7.81 43.15 -19.96
C ASN A 480 -7.08 42.74 -18.67
N PHE A 481 -6.81 43.69 -17.76
CA PHE A 481 -6.22 43.37 -16.46
C PHE A 481 -7.15 42.50 -15.62
N LEU A 482 -8.46 42.80 -15.60
CA LEU A 482 -9.46 41.97 -14.92
C LEU A 482 -9.53 40.57 -15.50
N GLU A 483 -9.53 40.42 -16.82
CA GLU A 483 -9.49 39.13 -17.49
C GLU A 483 -8.21 38.35 -17.14
N SER A 484 -7.06 39.01 -17.11
CA SER A 484 -5.79 38.41 -16.67
C SER A 484 -5.89 37.90 -15.24
N VAL A 485 -6.36 38.74 -14.30
CA VAL A 485 -6.53 38.37 -12.89
C VAL A 485 -7.55 37.25 -12.72
N VAL A 486 -8.64 37.24 -13.50
CA VAL A 486 -9.62 36.15 -13.51
C VAL A 486 -8.98 34.85 -14.01
N SER A 487 -8.14 34.92 -15.05
CA SER A 487 -7.42 33.76 -15.58
C SER A 487 -6.41 33.21 -14.57
N GLU A 488 -5.65 34.08 -13.89
CA GLU A 488 -4.71 33.72 -12.83
C GLU A 488 -5.44 33.11 -11.63
N ARG A 489 -6.54 33.72 -11.18
CA ARG A 489 -7.39 33.16 -10.12
C ARG A 489 -7.91 31.77 -10.50
N ASN A 490 -8.36 31.58 -11.74
CA ASN A 490 -8.83 30.27 -12.21
C ASN A 490 -7.69 29.25 -12.23
N LEU A 491 -6.49 29.65 -12.67
CA LEU A 491 -5.30 28.81 -12.65
C LEU A 491 -4.92 28.40 -11.22
N TYR A 492 -4.86 29.36 -10.28
CA TYR A 492 -4.56 29.06 -8.89
C TYR A 492 -5.65 28.23 -8.21
N SER A 493 -6.92 28.46 -8.53
CA SER A 493 -8.03 27.62 -8.05
C SER A 493 -7.87 26.19 -8.56
N LYS A 494 -7.47 25.99 -9.82
CA LYS A 494 -7.22 24.67 -10.40
C LYS A 494 -6.04 23.98 -9.71
N ASN A 495 -4.92 24.68 -9.55
CA ASN A 495 -3.74 24.15 -8.86
C ASN A 495 -4.04 23.81 -7.39
N LEU A 496 -4.88 24.61 -6.73
CA LEU A 496 -5.33 24.33 -5.37
C LEU A 496 -6.17 23.04 -5.33
N THR A 497 -7.09 22.84 -6.27
CA THR A 497 -7.87 21.60 -6.35
C THR A 497 -6.98 20.38 -6.64
N GLU A 498 -6.03 20.50 -7.56
CA GLU A 498 -5.09 19.43 -7.90
C GLU A 498 -4.22 19.05 -6.68
N THR A 499 -3.64 20.04 -5.99
CA THR A 499 -2.86 19.78 -4.78
C THR A 499 -3.72 19.21 -3.64
N GLN A 500 -4.99 19.60 -3.51
CA GLN A 500 -5.91 18.98 -2.57
C GLN A 500 -6.21 17.52 -2.91
N GLU A 501 -6.36 17.19 -4.20
CA GLU A 501 -6.53 15.82 -4.67
C GLU A 501 -5.27 14.98 -4.42
N GLU A 502 -4.07 15.51 -4.67
CA GLU A 502 -2.80 14.86 -4.34
C GLU A 502 -2.64 14.62 -2.83
N ILE A 503 -3.02 15.59 -1.99
CA ILE A 503 -3.03 15.42 -0.54
C ILE A 503 -4.03 14.32 -0.13
N ALA A 504 -5.20 14.29 -0.75
CA ALA A 504 -6.19 13.23 -0.48
C ALA A 504 -5.65 11.85 -0.90
N GLU A 505 -4.97 11.77 -2.05
CA GLU A 505 -4.36 10.54 -2.53
C GLU A 505 -3.22 10.06 -1.63
N THR A 506 -2.31 10.95 -1.22
CA THR A 506 -1.23 10.63 -0.29
C THR A 506 -1.77 10.21 1.07
N LYS A 507 -2.84 10.84 1.59
CA LYS A 507 -3.55 10.38 2.80
C LYS A 507 -4.16 8.99 2.63
N ARG A 508 -4.75 8.68 1.46
CA ARG A 508 -5.26 7.32 1.16
C ARG A 508 -4.11 6.31 1.14
N LYS A 509 -2.99 6.62 0.45
CA LYS A 509 -1.78 5.78 0.41
C LYS A 509 -1.23 5.54 1.82
N MET A 510 -1.13 6.58 2.64
CA MET A 510 -0.71 6.47 4.03
C MET A 510 -1.64 5.55 4.83
N LYS A 511 -2.96 5.71 4.69
CA LYS A 511 -3.95 4.86 5.39
C LYS A 511 -3.84 3.39 4.99
N ILE A 512 -3.54 3.10 3.72
CA ILE A 512 -3.27 1.74 3.23
C ILE A 512 -1.96 1.21 3.81
N MET A 513 -0.90 1.99 3.76
CA MET A 513 0.41 1.63 4.32
C MET A 513 0.31 1.35 5.83
N THR A 514 -0.43 2.19 6.58
CA THR A 514 -0.69 1.98 8.01
C THR A 514 -1.46 0.68 8.24
N ASN A 515 -2.47 0.38 7.42
CA ASN A 515 -3.19 -0.90 7.51
C ASN A 515 -2.27 -2.10 7.24
N GLN A 516 -1.39 -2.00 6.24
CA GLN A 516 -0.40 -3.04 5.96
C GLN A 516 0.57 -3.22 7.13
N VAL A 517 1.04 -2.14 7.74
CA VAL A 517 1.88 -2.20 8.95
C VAL A 517 1.11 -2.88 10.09
N THR A 518 -0.16 -2.55 10.32
CA THR A 518 -0.95 -3.23 11.37
C THR A 518 -1.15 -4.71 11.07
N GLN A 519 -1.35 -5.09 9.81
CA GLN A 519 -1.51 -6.49 9.41
C GLN A 519 -0.22 -7.27 9.59
N LEU A 520 0.91 -6.71 9.16
CA LEU A 520 2.24 -7.28 9.39
C LEU A 520 2.56 -7.39 10.88
N LYS A 521 2.15 -6.42 11.71
CA LYS A 521 2.27 -6.53 13.18
C LYS A 521 1.47 -7.70 13.72
N VAL A 522 0.23 -7.91 13.27
CA VAL A 522 -0.58 -9.07 13.68
C VAL A 522 0.04 -10.39 13.22
N GLU A 523 0.59 -10.45 12.00
CA GLU A 523 1.30 -11.62 11.49
C GLU A 523 2.59 -11.91 12.28
N ILE A 524 3.34 -10.87 12.66
CA ILE A 524 4.52 -11.01 13.52
C ILE A 524 4.10 -11.57 14.88
N ILE A 525 3.07 -11.03 15.53
CA ILE A 525 2.59 -11.57 16.81
C ILE A 525 2.14 -13.03 16.64
N GLY A 526 1.37 -13.36 15.60
CA GLY A 526 0.96 -14.75 15.35
C GLY A 526 2.14 -15.69 15.12
N LYS A 527 3.20 -15.23 14.44
CA LYS A 527 4.44 -16.00 14.28
C LYS A 527 5.25 -16.09 15.57
N GLU A 528 5.30 -15.05 16.39
CA GLU A 528 5.94 -15.06 17.70
C GLU A 528 5.23 -16.04 18.64
N GLU A 529 3.90 -16.09 18.63
CA GLU A 529 3.12 -17.09 19.37
C GLU A 529 3.40 -18.52 18.87
N ALA A 530 3.47 -18.72 17.55
CA ALA A 530 3.81 -20.01 16.97
C ALA A 530 5.24 -20.44 17.37
N ILE A 531 6.22 -19.54 17.26
CA ILE A 531 7.59 -19.78 17.70
C ILE A 531 7.63 -20.07 19.21
N ALA A 532 6.85 -19.37 20.03
CA ALA A 532 6.80 -19.62 21.47
C ALA A 532 6.24 -21.03 21.77
N LYS A 533 5.21 -21.47 21.04
CA LYS A 533 4.69 -22.85 21.11
C LYS A 533 5.74 -23.85 20.66
N ASP A 534 6.37 -23.64 19.51
CA ASP A 534 7.42 -24.52 18.99
C ASP A 534 8.63 -24.58 19.94
N GLN A 535 8.96 -23.48 20.63
CA GLN A 535 10.01 -23.42 21.64
C GLN A 535 9.62 -24.18 22.91
N GLN A 536 8.36 -24.09 23.36
CA GLN A 536 7.85 -24.92 24.46
C GLN A 536 7.89 -26.39 24.09
N GLU A 537 7.41 -26.74 22.89
CA GLU A 537 7.41 -28.12 22.40
C GLU A 537 8.83 -28.66 22.22
N ASN A 538 9.76 -27.86 21.69
CA ASN A 538 11.18 -28.18 21.68
C ASN A 538 11.76 -28.37 23.07
N LYS A 539 11.40 -27.54 24.05
CA LYS A 539 11.83 -27.73 25.45
C LYS A 539 11.30 -29.05 26.01
N HIS A 540 10.04 -29.39 25.75
CA HIS A 540 9.45 -30.68 26.14
C HIS A 540 10.16 -31.85 25.46
N LEU A 541 10.38 -31.78 24.14
CA LEU A 541 11.10 -32.80 23.38
C LEU A 541 12.55 -32.93 23.85
N ARG A 542 13.25 -31.83 24.14
CA ARG A 542 14.62 -31.87 24.68
C ARG A 542 14.67 -32.54 26.03
N LYS A 543 13.76 -32.21 26.96
CA LYS A 543 13.66 -32.89 28.26
C LYS A 543 13.36 -34.37 28.11
N SER A 544 12.44 -34.73 27.21
CA SER A 544 12.13 -36.13 26.89
C SER A 544 13.34 -36.85 26.27
N ASN A 545 14.08 -36.19 25.39
CA ASN A 545 15.28 -36.73 24.76
C ASN A 545 16.45 -36.85 25.74
N GLU A 546 16.59 -35.92 26.69
CA GLU A 546 17.52 -36.03 27.83
C GLU A 546 17.14 -37.19 28.74
N ALA A 547 15.87 -37.34 29.11
CA ALA A 547 15.39 -38.49 29.89
C ALA A 547 15.62 -39.81 29.15
N LEU A 548 15.30 -39.90 27.85
CA LEU A 548 15.58 -41.07 27.02
C LEU A 548 17.08 -41.34 26.88
N LYS A 549 17.94 -40.30 26.86
CA LYS A 549 19.40 -40.47 26.86
C LYS A 549 19.89 -41.01 28.20
N GLU A 550 19.35 -40.53 29.32
CA GLU A 550 19.65 -41.07 30.65
C GLU A 550 19.21 -42.53 30.75
N GLU A 551 17.98 -42.86 30.35
CA GLU A 551 17.49 -44.24 30.27
C GLU A 551 18.36 -45.11 29.36
N LEU A 552 18.75 -44.61 28.19
CA LEU A 552 19.61 -45.33 27.26
C LEU A 552 21.03 -45.50 27.81
N GLN A 553 21.53 -44.53 28.57
CA GLN A 553 22.81 -44.63 29.25
C GLN A 553 22.75 -45.67 30.38
N ASP A 554 21.67 -45.69 31.17
CA ASP A 554 21.42 -46.71 32.19
C ASP A 554 21.30 -48.11 31.58
N MET A 555 20.54 -48.25 30.49
CA MET A 555 20.42 -49.50 29.74
C MET A 555 21.75 -49.94 29.14
N LYS A 556 22.59 -49.02 28.65
CA LYS A 556 23.96 -49.33 28.22
C LYS A 556 24.81 -49.82 29.38
N LEU A 557 24.71 -49.19 30.54
CA LEU A 557 25.45 -49.57 31.74
C LEU A 557 25.01 -50.95 32.25
N GLN A 558 23.72 -51.25 32.19
CA GLN A 558 23.18 -52.60 32.44
C GLN A 558 23.64 -53.62 31.37
N LEU A 559 23.66 -53.23 30.10
CA LEU A 559 24.15 -54.07 29.02
C LEU A 559 25.65 -54.38 29.19
N ASP A 560 26.47 -53.41 29.56
CA ASP A 560 27.89 -53.64 29.78
C ASP A 560 28.15 -54.48 31.03
N LYS A 561 27.37 -54.29 32.11
CA LYS A 561 27.38 -55.19 33.27
C LYS A 561 27.01 -56.63 32.89
N THR A 562 25.94 -56.82 32.10
CA THR A 562 25.53 -58.16 31.65
C THR A 562 26.52 -58.76 30.67
N LYS A 563 27.13 -57.98 29.77
CA LYS A 563 28.24 -58.43 28.92
C LYS A 563 29.44 -58.88 29.75
N GLN A 564 29.87 -58.12 30.76
CA GLN A 564 30.95 -58.53 31.64
C GLN A 564 30.61 -59.83 32.38
N ILE A 565 29.36 -60.00 32.83
CA ILE A 565 28.90 -61.26 33.42
C ILE A 565 28.98 -62.39 32.39
N VAL A 566 28.48 -62.19 31.17
CA VAL A 566 28.53 -63.19 30.09
C VAL A 566 29.98 -63.54 29.72
N GLU A 567 30.88 -62.57 29.60
CA GLU A 567 32.30 -62.79 29.34
C GLU A 567 32.96 -63.59 30.47
N SER A 568 32.63 -63.27 31.74
CA SER A 568 33.11 -64.03 32.89
C SER A 568 32.58 -65.47 32.89
N GLN A 569 31.30 -65.67 32.56
CA GLN A 569 30.67 -66.98 32.45
C GLN A 569 31.22 -67.77 31.25
N GLN A 570 31.52 -67.13 30.12
CA GLN A 570 32.16 -67.76 28.97
C GLN A 570 33.60 -68.17 29.29
N ALA A 571 34.34 -67.36 30.03
CA ALA A 571 35.68 -67.71 30.51
C ALA A 571 35.63 -68.91 31.47
N GLU A 572 34.64 -68.93 32.37
CA GLU A 572 34.39 -70.06 33.27
C GLU A 572 33.96 -71.31 32.50
N GLU A 573 33.08 -71.18 31.50
CA GLU A 573 32.68 -72.26 30.61
C GLU A 573 33.89 -72.84 29.87
N GLN A 574 34.77 -72.01 29.32
CA GLN A 574 36.01 -72.46 28.68
C GLN A 574 36.94 -73.18 29.66
N ASN A 575 37.04 -72.72 30.90
CA ASN A 575 37.82 -73.40 31.94
C ASN A 575 37.21 -74.76 32.29
N LEU A 576 35.88 -74.84 32.46
CA LEU A 576 35.17 -76.09 32.71
C LEU A 576 35.29 -77.05 31.53
N GLN A 577 35.21 -76.56 30.29
CA GLN A 577 35.43 -77.36 29.08
C GLN A 577 36.86 -77.92 29.03
N LYS A 578 37.88 -77.15 29.42
CA LYS A 578 39.26 -77.65 29.55
C LYS A 578 39.36 -78.74 30.63
N VAL A 579 38.72 -78.54 31.78
CA VAL A 579 38.67 -79.55 32.86
C VAL A 579 37.99 -80.83 32.37
N ILE A 580 36.85 -80.73 31.68
CA ILE A 580 36.15 -81.87 31.10
C ILE A 580 37.02 -82.58 30.06
N ALA A 581 37.74 -81.84 29.20
CA ALA A 581 38.65 -82.41 28.23
C ALA A 581 39.79 -83.19 28.90
N ASN A 582 40.37 -82.63 29.97
CA ASN A 582 41.39 -83.30 30.77
C ASN A 582 40.85 -84.58 31.41
N ILE A 583 39.69 -84.52 32.09
CA ILE A 583 39.04 -85.68 32.69
C ILE A 583 38.71 -86.75 31.64
N LYS A 584 38.20 -86.37 30.45
CA LYS A 584 37.95 -87.32 29.35
C LYS A 584 39.25 -87.97 28.87
N SER A 585 40.35 -87.22 28.79
CA SER A 585 41.65 -87.76 28.40
C SER A 585 42.20 -88.76 29.44
N GLU A 586 42.03 -88.46 30.73
CA GLU A 586 42.37 -89.36 31.84
C GLU A 586 41.49 -90.62 31.82
N GLN A 587 40.18 -90.47 31.59
CA GLN A 587 39.24 -91.60 31.47
C GLN A 587 39.63 -92.52 30.30
N ILE A 588 39.99 -91.95 29.13
CA ILE A 588 40.49 -92.74 28.00
C ILE A 588 41.80 -93.45 28.36
N HIS A 589 42.70 -92.79 29.10
CA HIS A 589 43.94 -93.40 29.56
C HIS A 589 43.68 -94.58 30.51
N GLN A 590 42.81 -94.41 31.50
CA GLN A 590 42.41 -95.44 32.45
C GLN A 590 41.72 -96.62 31.75
N ASN A 591 40.81 -96.38 30.80
CA ASN A 591 40.19 -97.44 30.02
C ASN A 591 41.21 -98.26 29.21
N LYS A 592 42.22 -97.60 28.61
CA LYS A 592 43.32 -98.31 27.92
C LYS A 592 44.17 -99.14 28.87
N GLN A 593 44.37 -98.70 30.12
CA GLN A 593 45.05 -99.50 31.13
C GLN A 593 44.21 -100.70 31.57
N LEU A 594 42.90 -100.50 31.79
CA LEU A 594 41.98 -101.58 32.09
C LEU A 594 41.96 -102.63 30.97
N GLU A 595 41.84 -102.23 29.70
CA GLU A 595 41.90 -103.15 28.57
C GLU A 595 43.18 -103.97 28.50
N LYS A 596 44.34 -103.38 28.86
CA LYS A 596 45.60 -104.13 28.95
C LYS A 596 45.53 -105.19 30.05
N LEU A 597 45.04 -104.82 31.23
CA LEU A 597 44.87 -105.75 32.34
C LEU A 597 43.88 -106.88 32.00
N THR A 598 42.78 -106.60 31.29
CA THR A 598 41.86 -107.66 30.84
C THR A 598 42.54 -108.59 29.84
N ARG A 599 43.32 -108.07 28.88
CA ARG A 599 44.08 -108.92 27.94
C ARG A 599 45.12 -109.80 28.65
N GLU A 600 45.79 -109.26 29.65
CA GLU A 600 46.72 -110.02 30.50
C GLU A 600 45.98 -111.10 31.30
N GLN A 601 44.84 -110.76 31.90
CA GLN A 601 43.97 -111.71 32.60
C GLN A 601 43.48 -112.83 31.68
N GLU A 602 43.02 -112.50 30.47
CA GLU A 602 42.58 -113.48 29.47
C GLU A 602 43.71 -114.43 29.05
N SER A 603 44.93 -113.90 28.88
CA SER A 603 46.12 -114.69 28.57
C SER A 603 46.48 -115.66 29.70
N LEU A 604 46.46 -115.18 30.94
CA LEU A 604 46.70 -116.01 32.13
C LEU A 604 45.61 -117.07 32.33
N CYS A 605 44.33 -116.73 32.11
CA CYS A 605 43.23 -117.68 32.14
C CYS A 605 43.42 -118.81 31.11
N LYS A 606 43.87 -118.48 29.89
CA LYS A 606 44.20 -119.50 28.86
C LYS A 606 45.35 -120.41 29.30
N GLN A 607 46.42 -119.84 29.89
CA GLN A 607 47.55 -120.63 30.40
C GLN A 607 47.14 -121.55 31.57
N LEU A 608 46.31 -121.06 32.49
CA LEU A 608 45.79 -121.86 33.61
C LEU A 608 44.90 -123.01 33.15
N LEU A 609 44.05 -122.78 32.14
CA LEU A 609 43.24 -123.83 31.52
C LEU A 609 44.13 -124.93 30.93
N GLN A 610 45.12 -124.57 30.13
CA GLN A 610 46.08 -125.53 29.56
C GLN A 610 46.81 -126.34 30.63
N ARG A 611 47.27 -125.68 31.71
CA ARG A 611 47.92 -126.36 32.85
C ARG A 611 46.97 -127.29 33.60
N ASN A 612 45.69 -126.96 33.69
CA ASN A 612 44.70 -127.82 34.33
C ASN A 612 44.39 -129.05 33.46
N ASP A 613 44.33 -128.89 32.14
CA ASP A 613 44.17 -130.00 31.19
C ASP A 613 45.39 -130.95 31.20
N GLU A 614 46.60 -130.40 31.30
CA GLU A 614 47.82 -131.20 31.51
C GLU A 614 47.74 -132.00 32.82
N ARG A 615 47.24 -131.37 33.90
CA ARG A 615 47.08 -132.02 35.21
C ARG A 615 46.05 -133.15 35.19
N THR A 616 44.92 -132.98 34.51
CA THR A 616 43.91 -134.04 34.40
C THR A 616 44.44 -135.24 33.60
N LEU A 617 45.16 -134.99 32.50
CA LEU A 617 45.84 -136.05 31.73
C LEU A 617 46.83 -136.84 32.60
N LEU A 618 47.61 -136.16 33.45
CA LEU A 618 48.55 -136.81 34.37
C LEU A 618 47.82 -137.65 35.44
N HIS A 619 46.73 -137.15 36.03
CA HIS A 619 45.92 -137.93 36.98
C HIS A 619 45.35 -139.19 36.34
N GLU A 620 44.87 -139.11 35.10
CA GLU A 620 44.35 -140.26 34.36
C GLU A 620 45.44 -141.33 34.15
N LYS A 621 46.66 -140.89 33.81
CA LYS A 621 47.81 -141.77 33.63
C LYS A 621 48.20 -142.49 34.92
N ILE A 622 48.22 -141.79 36.06
CA ILE A 622 48.49 -142.39 37.38
C ILE A 622 47.42 -143.44 37.72
N ARG A 623 46.14 -143.14 37.47
CA ARG A 623 45.04 -144.07 37.76
C ARG A 623 45.18 -145.39 36.98
N ILE A 624 45.56 -145.31 35.70
CA ILE A 624 45.82 -146.50 34.86
C ILE A 624 47.00 -147.29 35.43
N GLN A 625 48.10 -146.64 35.83
CA GLN A 625 49.26 -147.31 36.42
C GLN A 625 48.93 -148.01 37.76
N GLN A 626 48.12 -147.37 38.61
CA GLN A 626 47.67 -147.97 39.87
C GLN A 626 46.81 -149.22 39.65
N SER A 627 45.92 -149.20 38.66
CA SER A 627 45.12 -150.38 38.29
C SER A 627 45.99 -151.55 37.83
N VAL A 628 47.02 -151.29 37.04
CA VAL A 628 47.97 -152.34 36.58
C VAL A 628 48.75 -152.93 37.75
N LEU A 629 49.24 -152.10 38.68
CA LEU A 629 49.93 -152.57 39.88
C LEU A 629 49.03 -153.42 40.78
N SER A 630 47.80 -152.99 41.03
CA SER A 630 46.84 -153.76 41.84
C SER A 630 46.54 -155.14 41.27
N ASN A 631 46.44 -155.27 39.94
CA ASN A 631 46.28 -156.57 39.28
C ASN A 631 47.55 -157.43 39.42
N GLY A 632 48.73 -156.82 39.32
CA GLY A 632 50.01 -157.48 39.59
C GLY A 632 50.10 -158.03 41.02
N ASP A 633 49.76 -157.22 42.02
CA ASP A 633 49.75 -157.61 43.44
C ASP A 633 48.77 -158.76 43.71
N PHE A 634 47.59 -158.74 43.10
CA PHE A 634 46.61 -159.81 43.22
C PHE A 634 47.17 -161.15 42.71
N HIS A 635 47.77 -161.17 41.52
CA HIS A 635 48.38 -162.37 40.96
C HIS A 635 49.58 -162.86 41.78
N TYR A 636 50.38 -161.94 42.33
CA TYR A 636 51.48 -162.28 43.22
C TYR A 636 50.99 -162.97 44.51
N ASN A 637 49.94 -162.44 45.14
CA ASN A 637 49.35 -163.02 46.34
C ASN A 637 48.73 -164.40 46.10
N GLN A 638 48.09 -164.63 44.94
CA GLN A 638 47.61 -165.97 44.56
C GLN A 638 48.77 -166.99 44.54
N ARG A 639 49.93 -166.61 43.99
CA ARG A 639 51.10 -167.50 43.96
C ARG A 639 51.69 -167.77 45.33
N LEU A 640 51.64 -166.80 46.25
CA LEU A 640 52.04 -167.02 47.64
C LEU A 640 51.12 -168.03 48.35
N GLU A 641 49.81 -167.96 48.10
CA GLU A 641 48.85 -168.90 48.69
C GLU A 641 49.01 -170.32 48.13
N ASP A 642 49.23 -170.47 46.82
CA ASP A 642 49.58 -171.76 46.19
C ASP A 642 50.79 -172.41 46.88
N ILE A 643 51.86 -171.62 47.13
CA ILE A 643 53.08 -172.09 47.82
C ILE A 643 52.76 -172.51 49.27
N ARG A 644 51.89 -171.76 49.97
CA ARG A 644 51.48 -172.08 51.35
C ARG A 644 50.75 -173.42 51.42
N LEU A 645 49.81 -173.66 50.50
CA LEU A 645 49.04 -174.91 50.42
C LEU A 645 49.96 -176.10 50.16
N LEU A 646 50.87 -175.99 49.18
CA LEU A 646 51.86 -177.03 48.89
C LEU A 646 52.76 -177.35 50.10
N LYS A 647 53.16 -176.33 50.88
CA LYS A 647 53.93 -176.54 52.12
C LYS A 647 53.13 -177.29 53.20
N MET A 648 51.82 -177.06 53.32
CA MET A 648 50.97 -177.79 54.28
C MET A 648 50.80 -179.26 53.87
N GLU A 649 50.65 -179.53 52.58
CA GLU A 649 50.48 -180.88 52.05
C GLU A 649 51.73 -181.74 52.27
N ILE A 650 52.93 -181.16 52.08
CA ILE A 650 54.20 -181.80 52.43
C ILE A 650 54.27 -182.17 53.92
N LYS A 651 53.82 -181.28 54.82
CA LYS A 651 53.77 -181.57 56.27
C LYS A 651 52.83 -182.73 56.60
N GLN A 652 51.65 -182.78 55.98
CA GLN A 652 50.68 -183.86 56.22
C GLN A 652 51.20 -185.22 55.76
N LEU A 653 51.84 -185.29 54.59
CA LEU A 653 52.42 -186.54 54.07
C LEU A 653 53.56 -187.06 54.98
N ASN A 654 54.39 -186.16 55.50
CA ASN A 654 55.45 -186.53 56.45
C ASN A 654 54.91 -187.07 57.79
N GLN A 655 53.82 -186.48 58.32
CA GLN A 655 53.16 -186.98 59.54
C GLN A 655 52.55 -188.37 59.34
N LYS A 656 51.89 -188.62 58.21
CA LYS A 656 51.32 -189.95 57.89
C LYS A 656 52.38 -191.04 57.84
N LYS A 657 53.55 -190.75 57.24
CA LYS A 657 54.69 -191.69 57.19
C LYS A 657 55.19 -192.05 58.59
N SER A 658 55.38 -191.05 59.47
CA SER A 658 55.87 -191.27 60.83
C SER A 658 54.94 -192.14 61.70
N LEU A 659 53.62 -192.03 61.50
CA LEU A 659 52.64 -192.84 62.23
C LEU A 659 52.66 -194.31 61.79
N LEU A 660 52.83 -194.58 60.50
CA LEU A 660 52.93 -195.93 59.96
C LEU A 660 54.19 -196.66 60.45
N ASP A 661 55.34 -195.98 60.46
CA ASP A 661 56.62 -196.56 60.94
C ASP A 661 56.57 -196.99 62.42
N LYS A 662 55.76 -196.32 63.26
CA LYS A 662 55.59 -196.66 64.68
C LYS A 662 54.69 -197.88 64.94
N SER A 663 53.91 -198.32 63.96
CA SER A 663 52.94 -199.43 64.11
C SER A 663 53.52 -200.82 63.77
N LEU A 664 54.64 -200.88 63.05
CA LEU A 664 55.33 -202.10 62.62
C LEU A 664 55.80 -203.05 63.74
N PRO A 665 56.29 -202.58 64.91
CA PRO A 665 56.73 -203.47 65.98
C PRO A 665 55.57 -204.18 66.71
N ASN A 666 54.35 -203.61 66.69
CA ASN A 666 53.18 -204.23 67.33
C ASN A 666 52.66 -205.44 66.55
N THR A 667 52.82 -205.44 65.21
CA THR A 667 52.45 -206.60 64.38
C THR A 667 53.34 -207.81 64.61
N GLU A 668 54.62 -207.64 64.98
CA GLU A 668 55.51 -208.76 65.34
C GLU A 668 55.19 -209.33 66.74
N LYS A 669 54.89 -208.47 67.72
CA LYS A 669 54.49 -208.90 69.08
C LYS A 669 53.18 -209.68 69.10
N LEU A 670 52.18 -209.24 68.32
CA LEU A 670 50.91 -209.95 68.16
C LEU A 670 51.11 -211.33 67.52
N ARG A 671 52.09 -211.51 66.62
CA ARG A 671 52.42 -212.82 66.05
C ARG A 671 53.03 -213.78 67.08
N THR A 672 53.88 -213.28 67.97
CA THR A 672 54.46 -214.11 69.04
C THR A 672 53.45 -214.50 70.11
N GLU A 673 52.52 -213.60 70.48
CA GLU A 673 51.44 -213.92 71.43
C GLU A 673 50.45 -214.95 70.86
N LEU A 674 50.13 -214.85 69.56
CA LEU A 674 49.24 -215.80 68.89
C LEU A 674 49.83 -217.23 68.89
N PHE A 675 51.15 -217.34 68.69
CA PHE A 675 51.86 -218.62 68.79
C PHE A 675 51.92 -219.16 70.23
N HIS A 676 52.00 -218.27 71.23
CA HIS A 676 52.01 -218.66 72.65
C HIS A 676 50.64 -219.18 73.10
N LEU A 677 49.56 -218.47 72.75
CA LEU A 677 48.17 -218.85 73.02
C LEU A 677 47.76 -220.14 72.30
N GLN A 678 48.24 -220.40 71.07
CA GLN A 678 48.02 -221.67 70.40
C GLN A 678 48.65 -222.86 71.14
N LYS A 679 49.80 -222.65 71.80
CA LYS A 679 50.49 -223.68 72.60
C LYS A 679 49.79 -223.94 73.93
N GLU A 680 49.25 -222.90 74.58
CA GLU A 680 48.46 -223.03 75.81
C GLU A 680 47.10 -223.69 75.56
N LEU A 681 46.42 -223.34 74.47
CA LEU A 681 45.15 -223.96 74.08
C LEU A 681 45.30 -225.48 73.86
N LEU A 682 46.42 -225.93 73.30
CA LEU A 682 46.71 -227.36 73.12
C LEU A 682 46.96 -228.08 74.45
N ARG A 683 47.61 -227.42 75.43
CA ARG A 683 47.81 -227.94 76.80
C ARG A 683 46.50 -228.02 77.57
N GLU A 684 45.64 -227.01 77.46
CA GLU A 684 44.33 -226.99 78.10
C GLU A 684 43.37 -228.02 77.48
N ARG A 685 43.44 -228.25 76.16
CA ARG A 685 42.65 -229.32 75.51
C ARG A 685 43.08 -230.73 75.94
N THR A 686 44.37 -230.96 76.18
CA THR A 686 44.86 -232.25 76.73
C THR A 686 44.53 -232.41 78.22
N ARG A 687 44.48 -231.31 78.98
CA ARG A 687 44.07 -231.29 80.39
C ARG A 687 42.57 -231.55 80.58
N ASN A 688 41.73 -230.96 79.72
CA ASN A 688 40.27 -231.19 79.74
C ASN A 688 39.93 -232.64 79.38
N SER A 689 40.66 -233.25 78.44
CA SER A 689 40.47 -234.66 78.08
C SER A 689 40.77 -235.63 79.22
N ILE A 690 41.64 -235.28 80.18
CA ILE A 690 41.97 -236.10 81.37
C ILE A 690 40.95 -235.85 82.50
N LEU A 691 40.43 -234.62 82.61
CA LEU A 691 39.45 -234.22 83.62
C LEU A 691 38.02 -234.71 83.30
N GLU A 692 37.67 -234.88 82.03
CA GLU A 692 36.35 -235.41 81.64
C GLU A 692 36.18 -236.91 81.94
N GLU A 693 37.25 -237.70 82.05
CA GLU A 693 37.12 -239.15 82.27
C GLU A 693 37.14 -239.56 83.76
N GLN A 694 37.52 -238.65 84.68
CA GLN A 694 37.39 -238.87 86.13
C GLN A 694 35.96 -238.65 86.68
N LEU A 695 34.96 -238.42 85.82
CA LEU A 695 33.58 -238.15 86.24
C LEU A 695 32.59 -239.18 85.66
N LYS A 696 32.67 -240.40 86.22
CA LYS A 696 31.57 -241.38 86.35
C LYS A 696 31.54 -241.90 87.81
N PRO A 697 30.43 -242.48 88.29
CA PRO A 697 29.40 -241.93 89.18
C PRO A 697 29.60 -242.14 90.71
N ILE A 698 28.79 -241.45 91.56
CA ILE A 698 27.96 -241.94 92.72
C ILE A 698 27.15 -240.75 93.34
N ASN A 699 25.86 -240.69 92.99
CA ASN A 699 24.59 -240.37 93.72
C ASN A 699 24.23 -239.11 94.59
N ILE A 700 22.97 -238.67 94.35
CA ILE A 700 21.89 -237.96 95.13
C ILE A 700 21.69 -236.41 94.97
N HIS A 701 20.67 -236.06 94.15
CA HIS A 701 19.79 -234.86 93.95
C HIS A 701 20.10 -233.42 94.46
N ARG A 702 19.98 -232.38 93.57
CA ARG A 702 18.85 -231.39 93.46
C ARG A 702 18.98 -230.27 92.37
N TRP A 703 18.61 -230.58 91.09
CA TRP A 703 17.71 -229.89 90.11
C TRP A 703 18.12 -228.50 89.49
N ARG A 704 17.79 -228.07 88.25
CA ARG A 704 16.76 -228.38 87.21
C ARG A 704 17.15 -227.76 85.83
N ARG A 705 16.73 -228.37 84.71
CA ARG A 705 16.79 -227.83 83.32
C ARG A 705 15.80 -226.68 83.08
N LEU A 706 16.19 -225.68 82.29
CA LEU A 706 15.27 -224.73 81.63
C LEU A 706 15.58 -224.69 80.12
N GLU A 707 14.62 -225.18 79.34
CA GLU A 707 14.51 -225.02 77.90
C GLU A 707 14.03 -223.60 77.59
N GLY A 708 14.60 -222.97 76.56
CA GLY A 708 14.20 -221.64 76.11
C GLY A 708 14.94 -221.23 74.85
N SER A 709 14.26 -221.31 73.72
CA SER A 709 14.69 -220.83 72.40
C SER A 709 14.55 -219.32 72.28
N ASP A 710 15.49 -218.68 71.56
CA ASP A 710 15.41 -217.27 71.18
C ASP A 710 15.57 -217.09 69.65
N PRO A 711 15.01 -216.03 69.05
CA PRO A 711 14.08 -216.16 67.93
C PRO A 711 14.71 -215.92 66.55
N GLY A 712 14.05 -216.43 65.51
CA GLY A 712 14.50 -216.36 64.12
C GLY A 712 14.39 -214.98 63.46
N LYS A 713 15.26 -214.75 62.46
CA LYS A 713 15.47 -213.50 61.69
C LYS A 713 14.20 -212.78 61.21
N TYR A 714 13.06 -213.46 61.05
CA TYR A 714 11.80 -212.83 60.63
C TYR A 714 11.12 -211.99 61.75
N GLN A 715 11.20 -212.42 63.02
CA GLN A 715 10.59 -211.69 64.14
C GLN A 715 11.38 -210.42 64.52
N LEU A 716 12.70 -210.44 64.35
CA LEU A 716 13.56 -209.26 64.51
C LEU A 716 13.28 -208.19 63.45
N ILE A 717 13.00 -208.58 62.20
CA ILE A 717 12.70 -207.63 61.12
C ILE A 717 11.30 -206.99 61.31
N GLN A 718 10.30 -207.72 61.79
CA GLN A 718 9.00 -207.13 62.18
C GLN A 718 9.10 -206.22 63.42
N LYS A 719 9.98 -206.55 64.37
CA LYS A 719 10.21 -205.68 65.54
C LYS A 719 10.92 -204.38 65.16
N ILE A 720 11.82 -204.40 64.18
CA ILE A 720 12.45 -203.19 63.63
C ILE A 720 11.43 -202.31 62.89
N GLN A 721 10.55 -202.87 62.04
CA GLN A 721 9.55 -202.06 61.33
C GLN A 721 8.44 -201.50 62.24
N SER A 722 8.05 -202.23 63.29
CA SER A 722 7.09 -201.72 64.29
C SER A 722 7.71 -200.66 65.21
N LEU A 723 8.97 -200.82 65.61
CA LEU A 723 9.69 -199.80 66.38
C LEU A 723 9.98 -198.55 65.53
N GLN A 724 10.23 -198.66 64.22
CA GLN A 724 10.39 -197.50 63.34
C GLN A 724 9.10 -196.68 63.16
N LYS A 725 7.93 -197.32 63.05
CA LYS A 725 6.64 -196.58 63.09
C LYS A 725 6.38 -195.92 64.44
N ARG A 726 6.77 -196.60 65.53
CA ARG A 726 6.61 -196.07 66.91
C ARG A 726 7.58 -194.94 67.22
N LEU A 727 8.78 -194.95 66.62
CA LEU A 727 9.75 -193.87 66.76
C LEU A 727 9.27 -192.60 66.05
N ILE A 728 8.75 -192.71 64.82
CA ILE A 728 8.24 -191.57 64.04
C ILE A 728 7.06 -190.89 64.77
N THR A 729 6.16 -191.68 65.36
CA THR A 729 5.05 -191.13 66.15
C THR A 729 5.53 -190.52 67.47
N LYS A 730 6.52 -191.12 68.14
CA LYS A 730 7.10 -190.55 69.37
C LYS A 730 7.92 -189.29 69.13
N THR A 731 8.58 -189.13 67.98
CA THR A 731 9.29 -187.89 67.63
C THR A 731 8.33 -186.73 67.37
N GLN A 732 7.17 -186.98 66.74
CA GLN A 732 6.14 -185.96 66.59
C GLN A 732 5.54 -185.55 67.95
N GLU A 733 5.31 -186.50 68.87
CA GLU A 733 4.89 -186.19 70.24
C GLU A 733 5.97 -185.46 71.06
N LEU A 734 7.26 -185.63 70.72
CA LEU A 734 8.36 -184.94 71.40
C LEU A 734 8.48 -183.49 70.93
N GLU A 735 8.33 -183.21 69.63
CA GLU A 735 8.26 -181.83 69.13
C GLU A 735 7.04 -181.08 69.70
N GLU A 736 5.88 -181.72 69.82
CA GLU A 736 4.72 -181.11 70.50
C GLU A 736 4.98 -180.88 72.00
N ARG A 737 5.72 -181.77 72.66
CA ARG A 737 6.09 -181.60 74.09
C ARG A 737 7.25 -180.62 74.29
N GLU A 738 8.15 -180.41 73.34
CA GLU A 738 9.16 -179.33 73.37
C GLU A 738 8.50 -177.96 73.22
N LEU A 739 7.49 -177.83 72.36
CA LEU A 739 6.62 -176.65 72.28
C LEU A 739 5.94 -176.35 73.64
N LEU A 740 5.60 -177.38 74.42
CA LEU A 740 5.02 -177.23 75.77
C LEU A 740 6.05 -177.05 76.89
N LEU A 741 7.30 -177.49 76.70
CA LEU A 741 8.38 -177.34 77.68
C LEU A 741 9.10 -175.99 77.58
N GLN A 742 9.18 -175.37 76.40
CA GLN A 742 9.61 -173.97 76.31
C GLN A 742 8.59 -173.02 76.96
N VAL A 743 7.30 -173.40 76.96
CA VAL A 743 6.22 -172.74 77.71
C VAL A 743 6.30 -172.98 79.24
N LYS A 744 7.06 -173.97 79.73
CA LYS A 744 7.17 -174.29 81.18
C LYS A 744 8.57 -174.19 81.80
N VAL A 745 9.61 -173.88 81.01
CA VAL A 745 10.94 -173.43 81.50
C VAL A 745 11.08 -171.89 81.48
N SER A 746 9.94 -171.22 81.35
CA SER A 746 9.30 -170.64 82.55
C SER A 746 9.64 -171.36 83.88
N SER A 747 10.89 -171.38 84.30
CA SER A 747 11.20 -171.74 85.68
C SER A 747 12.57 -171.25 86.12
N LEU A 748 13.00 -170.15 85.52
CA LEU A 748 13.77 -169.11 86.17
C LEU A 748 12.91 -167.84 86.16
N VAL A 749 11.72 -167.84 86.77
CA VAL A 749 11.62 -168.02 88.23
C VAL A 749 12.85 -167.39 88.86
N SER A 750 12.85 -166.07 88.87
CA SER A 750 12.12 -165.34 89.91
C SER A 750 12.67 -165.74 91.26
N GLN A 751 13.54 -164.90 91.80
CA GLN A 751 13.65 -164.64 93.24
C GLN A 751 14.73 -163.57 93.41
N THR A 752 14.34 -162.31 93.24
CA THR A 752 14.74 -161.10 94.02
C THR A 752 14.64 -159.86 93.15
N PHE A 753 13.62 -159.03 93.28
CA PHE A 753 12.23 -159.23 93.72
C PHE A 753 11.43 -158.05 93.17
#